data_AF-A0A7J7Z627-F1
#
_entry.id   AF-A0A7J7Z627-F1
#
_cell.length_a   1.000
_cell.length_b   1.000
_cell.length_c   1.000
_cell.angle_alpha   90.00
_cell.angle_beta   90.00
_cell.angle_gamma   90.00
#
_symmetry.space_group_name_H-M   'P 1'
#
loop_
_entity.id
_entity.type
_entity.pdbx_description
1 polymer ?
#
loop_
_entity_poly.entity_id
_entity_poly.type
_entity_poly.pdbx_seq_one_letter_code
_entity_poly.pdbx_strand_id
1 'polypeptide(L)'
;MAQQAADKYLYVDKNFINNPLAQADWAAKKLVWVPSDKSGFEPASLKEEVGDEAIVELVENGKKVKVNKDDIQKMNPPKFSKVEDMAELTCLNEASVLHNLKERYYSGLIYTYSGLFCVVINPYKNLPIYSEEIVEMYKGKKRHEMPPHIYAITDSAYRSMMQDREDQSILCTGESGAGKTENTKKVIQYLAHVASSHKSKKDQGELERQLLQANPILEAFGNAKTVKNDNSSRFGKFIRINFDVNGYIVGANIETYLLEKSRAIRQAKDERTFHIFYYLLSGAGEHLKTDLLLEPYNKYRFLSNGHVTIPGQQDKDLFQETMEAMRIMSIPEDEQIGLLRVISGVLQLGNIVFKKERNTDQASMPDNTAAQKVSHLLGINVTDFTRGILTPRIKVGRDYVQKAQTKEQADFAIEALAKASYERMFRWLVLRINKALDKTKRQGASFIGILDIAGFEIFDLNSFEQLCINYTNEKLQQLFNHTMFILEQEEYQREGIEWNFIDFGLDLQPCIDLIEKPAGPPGILALLDEECWFPKATDKSFVEKVVQEQGTHPKFQKPKQLKDKADFCIIHYAGKVDYKADEWLMKNMDPLNDNIATLLHQSSDKFVSELWKDVDRIIGLDQVAGMSETALPGAFKTRKGMFRTVGQLYKEQLAKLMATLRNTNPNFVRCIIPNHEKKSGKLDPHLVLDQLRCNGVLEGIRICRQGFPNRVVFQEFRQRYEILTPNSIPKGFMDGKQACVLMIKALELDSNLYRIGQSKVFFRAGVLAHLEEERDLKITDVIIGFQACCRGYLARKAFAKRQQQLTAMKVLQRNCAAYLKLRNWQWWRLFTKVKPLLQVSRQEEEMMAKEEELVKVREKQLAAENRLTEMETLQSQLMAEKLQLQEQLQAETELCAEAEELRARLTAKKQELEEICHDLEARVEEEEERCQHLQAEKKKMQQNIQELEEQLEEEESARQKLQLEKVTTEAKLKKLEEDQIILEDQNCKLAKEKKLLEDRIAEFTTNLTEEEEKSKSLAKLKNKHEAMITDLEERLRREEKQRQELEKTRRKLEGDSTDLSDQIAELQAQIAELKMQLAKKEEEVQAALARVEEEATQKNMALKKIRELESQISELQEDLESERASRNKAEKQKRDLGEELEALKTELEDTLDSTAAQQELRSKREQEVNILKKTLEEEAKTHEAQIQEMRQKHSQAVEELAEQLEQTGPRGKLERPAEASPNTLGDQIYLMVKGLSQI
;
A
#
# COMPACT_ATOMS: atom_id res chain seq x y z
N MET A 1 30.30 -19.04 36.48
CA MET A 1 30.91 -19.56 35.24
C MET A 1 30.18 -19.09 33.99
N ALA A 2 28.84 -19.16 33.89
CA ALA A 2 28.11 -18.68 32.71
C ALA A 2 28.27 -17.17 32.45
N GLN A 3 28.18 -16.33 33.49
CA GLN A 3 28.36 -14.88 33.38
C GLN A 3 29.78 -14.48 32.94
N GLN A 4 30.83 -15.09 33.52
CA GLN A 4 32.23 -14.90 33.07
C GLN A 4 32.46 -15.28 31.60
N ALA A 5 31.70 -16.24 31.06
CA ALA A 5 31.78 -16.60 29.64
C ALA A 5 31.05 -15.58 28.76
N ALA A 6 29.91 -15.03 29.22
CA ALA A 6 29.16 -14.00 28.51
C ALA A 6 29.89 -12.65 28.49
N ASP A 7 30.53 -12.26 29.59
CA ASP A 7 31.25 -10.98 29.70
C ASP A 7 32.35 -10.84 28.63
N LYS A 8 33.01 -11.94 28.27
CA LYS A 8 34.01 -11.98 27.19
C LYS A 8 33.44 -11.64 25.81
N TYR A 9 32.16 -11.91 25.58
CA TYR A 9 31.46 -11.69 24.30
C TYR A 9 30.57 -10.43 24.31
N LEU A 10 30.53 -9.69 25.41
CA LEU A 10 29.80 -8.43 25.54
C LEU A 10 30.74 -7.23 25.76
N TYR A 11 31.79 -7.42 26.56
CA TYR A 11 32.73 -6.35 26.91
C TYR A 11 34.03 -6.44 26.12
N VAL A 12 34.56 -5.27 25.77
CA VAL A 12 35.90 -5.16 25.19
C VAL A 12 36.95 -5.41 26.27
N ASP A 13 37.93 -6.28 26.02
CA ASP A 13 39.10 -6.42 26.88
C ASP A 13 39.99 -5.17 26.77
N LYS A 14 39.85 -4.26 27.74
CA LYS A 14 40.57 -2.97 27.75
C LYS A 14 42.02 -3.09 28.25
N ASN A 15 42.48 -4.25 28.70
CA ASN A 15 43.83 -4.42 29.28
C ASN A 15 44.95 -4.13 28.26
N PHE A 16 44.70 -4.31 26.96
CA PHE A 16 45.68 -4.05 25.89
C PHE A 16 45.69 -2.60 25.38
N ILE A 17 44.59 -1.86 25.56
CA ILE A 17 44.33 -0.54 24.91
C ILE A 17 45.21 0.58 25.52
N ASN A 18 45.69 0.40 26.76
CA ASN A 18 46.48 1.38 27.50
C ASN A 18 48.01 1.19 27.37
N ASN A 19 48.52 0.49 26.35
CA ASN A 19 49.96 0.30 26.17
C ASN A 19 50.63 1.57 25.59
N PRO A 20 51.50 2.27 26.35
CA PRO A 20 52.14 3.52 25.89
C PRO A 20 53.03 3.34 24.66
N LEU A 21 53.58 2.13 24.46
CA LEU A 21 54.47 1.81 23.34
C LEU A 21 53.74 1.87 21.98
N ALA A 22 52.48 1.40 21.93
CA ALA A 22 51.69 1.42 20.71
C ALA A 22 51.32 2.86 20.29
N GLN A 23 51.10 3.73 21.26
CA GLN A 23 50.79 5.14 21.01
C GLN A 23 52.02 5.93 20.54
N ALA A 24 53.19 5.65 21.11
CA ALA A 24 54.46 6.22 20.65
C ALA A 24 54.83 5.75 19.23
N ASP A 25 54.63 4.47 18.92
CA ASP A 25 54.94 3.90 17.59
C ASP A 25 54.02 4.44 16.49
N TRP A 26 52.72 4.62 16.79
CA TRP A 26 51.76 5.24 15.87
C TRP A 26 52.16 6.68 15.53
N ALA A 27 52.55 7.48 16.53
CA ALA A 27 52.95 8.87 16.33
C ALA A 27 54.27 8.98 15.54
N ALA A 28 55.21 8.05 15.74
CA ALA A 28 56.50 8.04 15.06
C ALA A 28 56.42 7.61 13.59
N LYS A 29 55.54 6.66 13.24
CA LYS A 29 55.51 6.02 11.90
C LYS A 29 54.56 6.67 10.88
N LYS A 30 53.82 7.73 11.24
CA LYS A 30 52.80 8.37 10.38
C LYS A 30 51.93 7.33 9.66
N LEU A 31 51.30 6.45 10.44
CA LEU A 31 50.54 5.33 9.90
C LEU A 31 49.28 5.81 9.16
N VAL A 32 49.03 5.20 8.01
CA VAL A 32 47.90 5.43 7.10
C VAL A 32 47.35 4.10 6.60
N TRP A 33 46.14 4.11 6.07
CA TRP A 33 45.51 2.99 5.38
C TRP A 33 45.66 3.15 3.88
N VAL A 34 45.93 2.04 3.20
CA VAL A 34 45.99 1.98 1.73
C VAL A 34 45.17 0.80 1.21
N PRO A 35 44.57 0.90 0.00
CA PRO A 35 43.77 -0.17 -0.58
C PRO A 35 44.58 -1.46 -0.77
N SER A 36 43.93 -2.61 -0.54
CA SER A 36 44.52 -3.95 -0.72
C SER A 36 43.49 -4.90 -1.32
N ASP A 37 43.88 -5.62 -2.38
CA ASP A 37 43.06 -6.65 -3.01
C ASP A 37 42.73 -7.83 -2.07
N LYS A 38 43.56 -8.07 -1.04
CA LYS A 38 43.39 -9.20 -0.12
C LYS A 38 42.60 -8.83 1.12
N SER A 39 42.86 -7.64 1.66
CA SER A 39 42.40 -7.24 3.00
C SER A 39 41.37 -6.10 2.96
N GLY A 40 41.01 -5.61 1.78
CA GLY A 40 40.27 -4.35 1.57
C GLY A 40 41.18 -3.15 1.78
N PHE A 41 41.71 -3.01 2.99
CA PHE A 41 42.71 -1.99 3.36
C PHE A 41 43.79 -2.59 4.25
N GLU A 42 45.03 -2.11 4.09
CA GLU A 42 46.18 -2.51 4.89
C GLU A 42 46.88 -1.30 5.52
N PRO A 43 47.48 -1.47 6.72
CA PRO A 43 48.22 -0.39 7.36
C PRO A 43 49.58 -0.20 6.66
N ALA A 44 49.91 1.06 6.37
CA ALA A 44 51.15 1.47 5.76
C ALA A 44 51.75 2.69 6.47
N SER A 45 53.07 2.85 6.42
CA SER A 45 53.80 4.02 6.91
C SER A 45 54.10 4.95 5.74
N LEU A 46 53.62 6.20 5.82
CA LEU A 46 53.92 7.21 4.81
C LEU A 46 55.40 7.62 4.89
N LYS A 47 56.15 7.51 3.77
CA LYS A 47 57.57 7.86 3.72
C LYS A 47 57.83 9.18 3.02
N GLU A 48 57.31 9.33 1.81
CA GLU A 48 57.59 10.48 0.96
C GLU A 48 56.37 10.80 0.09
N GLU A 49 56.04 12.08 -0.05
CA GLU A 49 55.01 12.56 -0.98
C GLU A 49 55.72 13.18 -2.20
N VAL A 50 55.40 12.70 -3.40
CA VAL A 50 56.01 13.11 -4.66
C VAL A 50 54.91 13.53 -5.64
N GLY A 51 54.54 14.82 -5.63
CA GLY A 51 53.44 15.34 -6.44
C GLY A 51 52.08 14.79 -6.01
N ASP A 52 51.33 14.21 -6.96
CA ASP A 52 50.03 13.55 -6.73
C ASP A 52 50.16 12.09 -6.26
N GLU A 53 51.39 11.57 -6.19
CA GLU A 53 51.67 10.22 -5.69
C GLU A 53 52.38 10.27 -4.33
N ALA A 54 52.21 9.22 -3.54
CA ALA A 54 52.91 9.04 -2.27
C ALA A 54 53.53 7.64 -2.19
N ILE A 55 54.77 7.59 -1.69
CA ILE A 55 55.51 6.35 -1.42
C ILE A 55 55.17 5.92 0.01
N VAL A 56 54.50 4.77 0.10
CA VAL A 56 54.06 4.15 1.35
C VAL A 56 54.80 2.83 1.55
N GLU A 57 55.16 2.51 2.80
CA GLU A 57 55.73 1.21 3.18
C GLU A 57 54.69 0.39 3.93
N LEU A 58 54.27 -0.75 3.38
CA LEU A 58 53.29 -1.64 4.01
C LEU A 58 53.86 -2.21 5.33
N VAL A 59 53.09 -2.14 6.41
CA VAL A 59 53.56 -2.57 7.75
C VAL A 59 53.71 -4.09 7.83
N GLU A 60 52.90 -4.85 7.10
CA GLU A 60 52.88 -6.32 7.20
C GLU A 60 54.08 -6.99 6.52
N ASN A 61 54.54 -6.47 5.38
CA ASN A 61 55.57 -7.10 4.55
C ASN A 61 56.77 -6.18 4.23
N GLY A 62 56.77 -4.92 4.70
CA GLY A 62 57.85 -3.95 4.48
C GLY A 62 58.01 -3.49 3.03
N LYS A 63 57.06 -3.83 2.13
CA LYS A 63 57.15 -3.48 0.72
C LYS A 63 56.80 -2.01 0.52
N LYS A 64 57.66 -1.28 -0.21
CA LYS A 64 57.38 0.09 -0.65
C LYS A 64 56.56 0.08 -1.93
N VAL A 65 55.44 0.78 -1.92
CA VAL A 65 54.50 0.90 -3.04
C VAL A 65 54.22 2.38 -3.28
N LYS A 66 54.06 2.76 -4.55
CA LYS A 66 53.54 4.08 -4.93
C LYS A 66 52.03 3.99 -5.03
N VAL A 67 51.34 4.87 -4.33
CA VAL A 67 49.87 4.99 -4.35
C VAL A 67 49.49 6.43 -4.65
N ASN A 68 48.32 6.66 -5.23
CA ASN A 68 47.80 8.01 -5.39
C ASN A 68 47.55 8.62 -3.99
N LYS A 69 47.84 9.90 -3.84
CA LYS A 69 47.60 10.63 -2.58
C LYS A 69 46.14 10.58 -2.14
N ASP A 70 45.19 10.54 -3.09
CA ASP A 70 43.75 10.45 -2.80
C ASP A 70 43.31 9.08 -2.25
N ASP A 71 44.09 8.03 -2.50
CA ASP A 71 43.79 6.67 -2.00
C ASP A 71 44.26 6.45 -0.56
N ILE A 72 45.03 7.39 0.00
CA ILE A 72 45.57 7.30 1.36
C ILE A 72 44.54 7.79 2.38
N GLN A 73 44.16 6.91 3.31
CA GLN A 73 43.23 7.26 4.40
C GLN A 73 43.96 7.34 5.75
N LYS A 74 43.66 8.35 6.57
CA LYS A 74 44.29 8.53 7.89
C LYS A 74 43.96 7.38 8.85
N MET A 75 44.95 6.84 9.55
CA MET A 75 44.72 5.80 10.56
C MET A 75 44.37 6.40 11.91
N ASN A 76 43.35 5.85 12.59
CA ASN A 76 43.02 6.27 13.96
C ASN A 76 44.09 5.79 14.97
N PRO A 77 44.31 6.53 16.07
CA PRO A 77 45.18 6.08 17.16
C PRO A 77 44.71 4.74 17.78
N PRO A 78 45.63 3.89 18.29
CA PRO A 78 45.28 2.59 18.88
C PRO A 78 44.29 2.63 20.05
N LYS A 79 44.16 3.77 20.75
CA LYS A 79 43.17 3.97 21.81
C LYS A 79 41.71 3.82 21.33
N PHE A 80 41.48 3.91 20.03
CA PHE A 80 40.18 3.74 19.39
C PHE A 80 39.99 2.33 18.77
N SER A 81 40.88 1.38 19.07
CA SER A 81 40.69 -0.02 18.69
C SER A 81 39.48 -0.59 19.43
N LYS A 82 38.63 -1.34 18.70
CA LYS A 82 37.40 -1.99 19.19
C LYS A 82 36.39 -1.04 19.85
N VAL A 83 36.31 0.22 19.41
CA VAL A 83 35.37 1.20 19.95
C VAL A 83 33.92 0.71 19.85
N GLU A 84 33.13 0.98 20.89
CA GLU A 84 31.74 0.54 21.01
C GLU A 84 30.78 1.36 20.13
N ASP A 85 31.04 2.67 19.99
CA ASP A 85 30.35 3.57 19.07
C ASP A 85 31.30 4.17 18.03
N MET A 86 31.05 3.88 16.75
CA MET A 86 31.87 4.38 15.65
C MET A 86 31.77 5.89 15.44
N ALA A 87 30.76 6.56 16.03
CA ALA A 87 30.68 8.02 16.03
C ALA A 87 31.83 8.70 16.80
N GLU A 88 32.49 7.98 17.72
CA GLU A 88 33.61 8.48 18.52
C GLU A 88 34.96 8.46 17.78
N LEU A 89 35.03 7.80 16.61
CA LEU A 89 36.25 7.73 15.81
C LEU A 89 36.71 9.13 15.37
N THR A 90 37.99 9.44 15.56
CA THR A 90 38.54 10.76 15.22
C THR A 90 38.61 10.97 13.71
N CYS A 91 39.10 9.98 12.98
CA CYS A 91 39.14 9.94 11.52
C CYS A 91 38.07 8.96 11.01
N LEU A 92 37.00 9.47 10.42
CA LEU A 92 35.93 8.64 9.88
C LEU A 92 36.20 8.37 8.39
N ASN A 93 36.67 7.16 8.09
CA ASN A 93 36.93 6.67 6.74
C ASN A 93 36.56 5.19 6.62
N GLU A 94 36.44 4.70 5.39
CA GLU A 94 36.03 3.32 5.10
C GLU A 94 36.96 2.31 5.77
N ALA A 95 38.27 2.55 5.69
CA ALA A 95 39.26 1.66 6.29
C ALA A 95 39.12 1.55 7.82
N SER A 96 38.87 2.66 8.52
CA SER A 96 38.74 2.66 9.98
C SER A 96 37.45 1.99 10.46
N VAL A 97 36.35 2.20 9.74
CA VAL A 97 35.06 1.54 10.06
C VAL A 97 35.18 0.03 9.83
N LEU A 98 35.73 -0.39 8.68
CA LEU A 98 35.97 -1.79 8.37
C LEU A 98 36.91 -2.43 9.40
N HIS A 99 38.00 -1.76 9.75
CA HIS A 99 38.97 -2.25 10.72
C HIS A 99 38.32 -2.46 12.10
N ASN A 100 37.56 -1.48 12.60
CA ASN A 100 36.89 -1.59 13.89
C ASN A 100 35.89 -2.77 13.91
N LEU A 101 35.04 -2.87 12.87
CA LEU A 101 34.07 -3.95 12.74
C LEU A 101 34.76 -5.33 12.64
N LYS A 102 35.86 -5.41 11.89
CA LYS A 102 36.67 -6.63 11.75
C LYS A 102 37.25 -7.08 13.09
N GLU A 103 37.90 -6.18 13.84
CA GLU A 103 38.48 -6.52 15.15
C GLU A 103 37.43 -6.91 16.18
N ARG A 104 36.28 -6.23 16.20
CA ARG A 104 35.16 -6.55 17.08
C ARG A 104 34.56 -7.92 16.74
N TYR A 105 34.32 -8.20 15.45
CA TYR A 105 33.83 -9.50 14.98
C TYR A 105 34.75 -10.65 15.40
N TYR A 106 36.07 -10.53 15.19
CA TYR A 106 37.03 -11.57 15.61
C TYR A 106 37.16 -11.69 17.14
N SER A 107 36.77 -10.65 17.89
CA SER A 107 36.66 -10.71 19.35
C SER A 107 35.33 -11.32 19.84
N GLY A 108 34.41 -11.65 18.92
CA GLY A 108 33.08 -12.15 19.22
C GLY A 108 32.07 -11.08 19.64
N LEU A 109 32.39 -9.79 19.41
CA LEU A 109 31.53 -8.64 19.66
C LEU A 109 30.79 -8.29 18.37
N ILE A 110 29.57 -8.83 18.21
CA ILE A 110 28.84 -8.74 16.95
C ILE A 110 28.04 -7.45 16.77
N TYR A 111 27.63 -6.81 17.87
CA TYR A 111 26.88 -5.55 17.88
C TYR A 111 27.84 -4.38 18.08
N THR A 112 27.63 -3.32 17.29
CA THR A 112 28.43 -2.08 17.36
C THR A 112 27.52 -0.89 17.08
N TYR A 113 27.58 0.13 17.94
CA TYR A 113 26.85 1.38 17.71
C TYR A 113 27.50 2.20 16.61
N SER A 114 26.66 2.96 15.92
CA SER A 114 27.02 3.75 14.75
C SER A 114 26.27 5.08 14.78
N GLY A 115 26.39 5.82 15.88
CA GLY A 115 25.57 7.00 16.14
C GLY A 115 24.13 6.63 16.51
N LEU A 116 23.13 6.97 15.69
CA LEU A 116 21.72 6.71 16.01
C LEU A 116 21.25 5.26 15.78
N PHE A 117 22.00 4.48 15.00
CA PHE A 117 21.66 3.09 14.66
C PHE A 117 22.75 2.10 15.10
N CYS A 118 22.47 0.81 14.98
CA CYS A 118 23.41 -0.26 15.31
C CYS A 118 23.73 -1.11 14.09
N VAL A 119 25.01 -1.48 13.97
CA VAL A 119 25.48 -2.48 13.00
C VAL A 119 25.63 -3.82 13.71
N VAL A 120 25.17 -4.89 13.08
CA VAL A 120 25.33 -6.27 13.55
C VAL A 120 25.92 -7.14 12.45
N ILE A 121 27.00 -7.86 12.76
CA ILE A 121 27.60 -8.84 11.82
C ILE A 121 27.18 -10.24 12.26
N ASN A 122 26.56 -11.00 11.36
CA ASN A 122 26.08 -12.34 11.68
C ASN A 122 27.24 -13.28 12.08
N PRO A 123 27.27 -13.86 13.29
CA PRO A 123 28.36 -14.76 13.70
C PRO A 123 28.27 -16.18 13.10
N TYR A 124 27.15 -16.57 12.50
CA TYR A 124 26.83 -17.96 12.12
C TYR A 124 27.05 -18.97 13.27
N LYS A 125 26.96 -18.50 14.51
CA LYS A 125 27.20 -19.28 15.73
C LYS A 125 26.34 -18.72 16.86
N ASN A 126 25.79 -19.62 17.68
CA ASN A 126 25.09 -19.24 18.90
C ASN A 126 26.10 -18.73 19.94
N LEU A 127 26.08 -17.42 20.18
CA LEU A 127 26.85 -16.77 21.24
C LEU A 127 26.04 -16.77 22.55
N PRO A 128 26.67 -16.96 23.72
CA PRO A 128 25.99 -17.01 25.01
C PRO A 128 25.64 -15.61 25.54
N ILE A 129 24.99 -14.79 24.72
CA ILE A 129 24.67 -13.37 25.01
C ILE A 129 23.16 -13.12 25.15
N TYR A 130 22.34 -14.17 25.16
CA TYR A 130 20.86 -14.09 25.15
C TYR A 130 20.24 -14.85 26.34
N SER A 131 20.70 -14.59 27.56
CA SER A 131 20.16 -15.18 28.80
C SER A 131 19.24 -14.20 29.55
N GLU A 132 18.39 -14.72 30.44
CA GLU A 132 17.54 -13.90 31.31
C GLU A 132 18.36 -12.96 32.21
N GLU A 133 19.53 -13.41 32.68
CA GLU A 133 20.47 -12.59 33.45
C GLU A 133 20.91 -11.35 32.66
N ILE A 134 21.18 -11.51 31.36
CA ILE A 134 21.55 -10.39 30.48
C ILE A 134 20.34 -9.49 30.24
N VAL A 135 19.13 -10.04 30.09
CA VAL A 135 17.91 -9.22 29.97
C VAL A 135 17.74 -8.30 31.19
N GLU A 136 17.85 -8.84 32.40
CA GLU A 136 17.80 -8.03 33.64
C GLU A 136 18.95 -7.03 33.74
N MET A 137 20.12 -7.36 33.18
CA MET A 137 21.27 -6.46 33.14
C MET A 137 21.01 -5.23 32.26
N TYR A 138 20.29 -5.37 31.14
CA TYR A 138 19.95 -4.27 30.22
C TYR A 138 18.68 -3.51 30.61
N LYS A 139 17.83 -4.09 31.46
CA LYS A 139 16.53 -3.53 31.86
C LYS A 139 16.65 -2.14 32.49
N GLY A 140 16.09 -1.14 31.80
CA GLY A 140 16.06 0.24 32.27
C GLY A 140 17.43 0.92 32.34
N LYS A 141 18.46 0.36 31.69
CA LYS A 141 19.81 0.93 31.65
C LYS A 141 19.99 1.89 30.48
N LYS A 142 20.71 3.00 30.68
CA LYS A 142 20.94 3.95 29.58
C LYS A 142 21.89 3.34 28.53
N ARG A 143 21.81 3.84 27.29
CA ARG A 143 22.51 3.28 26.14
C ARG A 143 24.05 3.23 26.29
N HIS A 144 24.64 4.19 26.99
CA HIS A 144 26.10 4.28 27.22
C HIS A 144 26.56 3.54 28.48
N GLU A 145 25.65 3.18 29.39
CA GLU A 145 25.99 2.42 30.61
C GLU A 145 26.29 0.95 30.31
N MET A 146 25.78 0.46 29.17
CA MET A 146 25.85 -0.94 28.77
C MET A 146 26.46 -1.07 27.38
N PRO A 147 27.24 -2.14 27.12
CA PRO A 147 27.86 -2.33 25.82
C PRO A 147 26.81 -2.54 24.72
N PRO A 148 27.17 -2.31 23.44
CA PRO A 148 26.24 -2.43 22.32
C PRO A 148 25.56 -3.80 22.27
N HIS A 149 24.23 -3.81 22.25
CA HIS A 149 23.43 -5.02 22.13
C HIS A 149 22.02 -4.70 21.64
N ILE A 150 21.35 -5.68 21.01
CA ILE A 150 19.97 -5.52 20.51
C ILE A 150 18.96 -5.19 21.63
N TYR A 151 19.21 -5.69 22.84
CA TYR A 151 18.40 -5.40 24.03
C TYR A 151 18.45 -3.93 24.43
N ALA A 152 19.61 -3.26 24.29
CA ALA A 152 19.70 -1.83 24.59
C ALA A 152 18.86 -0.98 23.63
N ILE A 153 18.86 -1.33 22.34
CA ILE A 153 18.04 -0.66 21.32
C ILE A 153 16.54 -0.86 21.63
N THR A 154 16.18 -2.10 21.98
CA THR A 154 14.80 -2.46 22.32
C THR A 154 14.33 -1.74 23.59
N ASP A 155 15.17 -1.68 24.62
CA ASP A 155 14.88 -0.98 25.88
C ASP A 155 14.78 0.53 25.69
N SER A 156 15.63 1.10 24.84
CA SER A 156 15.56 2.51 24.46
C SER A 156 14.24 2.82 23.75
N ALA A 157 13.86 2.02 22.75
CA ALA A 157 12.58 2.20 22.04
C ALA A 157 11.39 2.05 23.00
N TYR A 158 11.41 1.05 23.88
CA TYR A 158 10.35 0.85 24.88
C TYR A 158 10.23 2.04 25.85
N ARG A 159 11.35 2.58 26.34
CA ARG A 159 11.33 3.76 27.22
C ARG A 159 10.90 5.03 26.50
N SER A 160 11.38 5.27 25.28
CA SER A 160 10.96 6.42 24.47
C SER A 160 9.45 6.37 24.21
N MET A 161 8.90 5.21 23.85
CA MET A 161 7.45 5.04 23.72
C MET A 161 6.69 5.44 24.99
N MET A 162 7.17 5.02 26.17
CA MET A 162 6.54 5.31 27.45
C MET A 162 6.68 6.77 27.89
N GLN A 163 7.79 7.42 27.53
CA GLN A 163 8.08 8.81 27.87
C GLN A 163 7.33 9.78 26.95
N ASP A 164 7.44 9.56 25.64
CA ASP A 164 6.96 10.49 24.61
C ASP A 164 5.48 10.23 24.25
N ARG A 165 4.96 9.04 24.61
CA ARG A 165 3.62 8.55 24.23
C ARG A 165 3.39 8.50 22.71
N GLU A 166 4.48 8.31 21.97
CA GLU A 166 4.48 8.13 20.52
C GLU A 166 4.87 6.70 20.14
N ASP A 167 4.25 6.20 19.08
CA ASP A 167 4.50 4.86 18.56
C ASP A 167 5.93 4.75 17.98
N GLN A 168 6.56 3.61 18.24
CA GLN A 168 7.95 3.35 17.82
C GLN A 168 7.99 2.25 16.77
N SER A 169 9.06 2.22 15.98
CA SER A 169 9.37 1.07 15.13
C SER A 169 10.82 0.64 15.24
N ILE A 170 11.09 -0.65 15.04
CA ILE A 170 12.42 -1.25 14.97
C ILE A 170 12.54 -1.96 13.63
N LEU A 171 13.45 -1.46 12.77
CA LEU A 171 13.63 -1.96 11.42
C LEU A 171 14.95 -2.75 11.33
N CYS A 172 14.84 -4.06 11.13
CA CYS A 172 15.99 -4.92 10.86
C CYS A 172 16.23 -5.02 9.35
N THR A 173 17.27 -4.34 8.87
CA THR A 173 17.61 -4.26 7.43
C THR A 173 18.92 -4.97 7.13
N GLY A 174 19.12 -5.43 5.90
CA GLY A 174 20.35 -6.09 5.47
C GLY A 174 20.12 -7.16 4.40
N GLU A 175 21.19 -7.67 3.81
CA GLU A 175 21.13 -8.70 2.77
C GLU A 175 20.50 -10.02 3.27
N SER A 176 20.08 -10.86 2.33
CA SER A 176 19.57 -12.21 2.64
C SER A 176 20.64 -13.03 3.38
N GLY A 177 20.28 -13.62 4.53
CA GLY A 177 21.21 -14.37 5.40
C GLY A 177 21.98 -13.54 6.43
N ALA A 178 21.79 -12.21 6.49
CA ALA A 178 22.48 -11.35 7.47
C ALA A 178 21.98 -11.48 8.92
N GLY A 179 20.95 -12.30 9.19
CA GLY A 179 20.44 -12.54 10.56
C GLY A 179 19.31 -11.62 11.03
N LYS A 180 18.56 -10.99 10.10
CA LYS A 180 17.41 -10.11 10.42
C LYS A 180 16.39 -10.78 11.34
N THR A 181 15.89 -11.94 10.94
CA THR A 181 14.86 -12.70 11.68
C THR A 181 15.33 -13.11 13.07
N GLU A 182 16.60 -13.49 13.23
CA GLU A 182 17.15 -13.83 14.56
C GLU A 182 17.20 -12.61 15.48
N ASN A 183 17.61 -11.44 14.98
CA ASN A 183 17.55 -10.20 15.75
C ASN A 183 16.12 -9.84 16.15
N THR A 184 15.16 -9.97 15.24
CA THR A 184 13.72 -9.76 15.51
C THR A 184 13.21 -10.67 16.63
N LYS A 185 13.60 -11.97 16.64
CA LYS A 185 13.26 -12.88 17.75
C LYS A 185 13.81 -12.37 19.08
N LYS A 186 15.04 -11.82 19.10
CA LYS A 186 15.64 -11.27 20.32
C LYS A 186 14.96 -10.00 20.81
N VAL A 187 14.52 -9.12 19.92
CA VAL A 187 13.69 -7.95 20.26
C VAL A 187 12.39 -8.40 20.96
N ILE A 188 11.68 -9.36 20.35
CA ILE A 188 10.42 -9.90 20.91
C ILE A 188 10.67 -10.59 22.26
N GLN A 189 11.73 -11.39 22.36
CA GLN A 189 12.12 -12.07 23.59
C GLN A 189 12.37 -11.07 24.74
N TYR A 190 13.03 -9.95 24.44
CA TYR A 190 13.28 -8.90 25.42
C TYR A 190 11.99 -8.23 25.90
N LEU A 191 11.13 -7.80 24.95
CA LEU A 191 9.85 -7.14 25.26
C LEU A 191 8.93 -8.08 26.06
N ALA A 192 8.84 -9.35 25.65
CA ALA A 192 8.06 -10.37 26.33
C ALA A 192 8.50 -10.60 27.79
N HIS A 193 9.78 -10.38 28.11
CA HIS A 193 10.28 -10.51 29.48
C HIS A 193 10.10 -9.21 30.30
N VAL A 194 10.40 -8.06 29.70
CA VAL A 194 10.44 -6.77 30.41
C VAL A 194 9.05 -6.16 30.60
N ALA A 195 8.17 -6.28 29.60
CA ALA A 195 6.84 -5.67 29.59
C ALA A 195 5.71 -6.64 29.98
N SER A 196 6.04 -7.79 30.57
CA SER A 196 5.07 -8.76 31.08
C SER A 196 4.53 -8.37 32.45
N SER A 197 3.23 -8.60 32.69
CA SER A 197 2.59 -8.34 33.98
C SER A 197 2.86 -9.48 34.98
N HIS A 198 3.63 -9.21 36.05
CA HIS A 198 4.02 -10.23 37.05
C HIS A 198 2.89 -10.68 38.03
N LYS A 199 1.63 -10.80 37.60
CA LYS A 199 0.51 -11.17 38.48
C LYS A 199 0.62 -12.58 39.10
N SER A 200 1.55 -13.43 38.65
CA SER A 200 1.93 -14.67 39.33
C SER A 200 3.40 -15.02 39.09
N LYS A 201 4.21 -14.99 40.15
CA LYS A 201 5.68 -15.20 40.15
C LYS A 201 6.20 -16.56 39.64
N LYS A 202 5.42 -17.39 38.94
CA LYS A 202 5.85 -18.75 38.57
C LYS A 202 5.76 -19.15 37.10
N ASP A 203 5.03 -18.46 36.24
CA ASP A 203 4.97 -18.80 34.82
C ASP A 203 4.96 -17.50 33.99
N GLN A 204 5.74 -17.45 32.90
CA GLN A 204 5.59 -16.40 31.87
C GLN A 204 4.11 -16.33 31.45
N GLY A 205 3.60 -15.12 31.21
CA GLY A 205 2.20 -14.95 30.82
C GLY A 205 1.86 -15.72 29.53
N GLU A 206 0.61 -16.16 29.42
CA GLU A 206 0.12 -16.97 28.30
C GLU A 206 0.30 -16.25 26.96
N LEU A 207 0.07 -14.93 26.93
CA LEU A 207 0.18 -14.10 25.73
C LEU A 207 1.64 -13.99 25.24
N GLU A 208 2.58 -13.84 26.16
CA GLU A 208 4.01 -13.71 25.89
C GLU A 208 4.57 -15.03 25.35
N ARG A 209 4.16 -16.15 25.93
CA ARG A 209 4.50 -17.48 25.40
C ARG A 209 3.92 -17.66 23.99
N GLN A 210 2.66 -17.26 23.76
CA GLN A 210 2.04 -17.31 22.44
C GLN A 210 2.77 -16.44 21.41
N LEU A 211 3.16 -15.22 21.78
CA LEU A 211 3.90 -14.31 20.91
C LEU A 211 5.25 -14.91 20.45
N LEU A 212 5.96 -15.59 21.36
CA LEU A 212 7.22 -16.27 21.01
C LEU A 212 7.00 -17.47 20.09
N GLN A 213 5.92 -18.24 20.30
CA GLN A 213 5.59 -19.42 19.50
C GLN A 213 4.97 -19.11 18.13
N ALA A 214 4.51 -17.88 17.89
CA ALA A 214 4.02 -17.46 16.58
C ALA A 214 5.11 -17.50 15.49
N ASN A 215 6.38 -17.20 15.84
CA ASN A 215 7.48 -17.18 14.88
C ASN A 215 7.81 -18.57 14.29
N PRO A 216 8.02 -19.64 15.08
CA PRO A 216 8.22 -20.99 14.55
C PRO A 216 7.15 -21.43 13.53
N ILE A 217 5.88 -21.10 13.80
CA ILE A 217 4.76 -21.41 12.89
C ILE A 217 4.92 -20.66 11.57
N LEU A 218 5.16 -19.35 11.64
CA LEU A 218 5.35 -18.53 10.43
C LEU A 218 6.60 -18.95 9.65
N GLU A 219 7.67 -19.38 10.32
CA GLU A 219 8.89 -19.87 9.67
C GLU A 219 8.68 -21.20 8.97
N ALA A 220 7.93 -22.13 9.57
CA ALA A 220 7.61 -23.40 8.93
C ALA A 220 6.87 -23.19 7.59
N PHE A 221 5.92 -22.25 7.52
CA PHE A 221 5.06 -22.02 6.35
C PHE A 221 5.59 -20.93 5.40
N GLY A 222 6.42 -20.01 5.88
CA GLY A 222 6.86 -18.84 5.12
C GLY A 222 8.34 -18.84 4.78
N ASN A 223 9.15 -19.72 5.37
CA ASN A 223 10.58 -19.80 5.09
C ASN A 223 10.94 -20.98 4.19
N ALA A 224 12.02 -20.80 3.43
CA ALA A 224 12.59 -21.82 2.56
C ALA A 224 14.11 -21.71 2.51
N LYS A 225 14.78 -22.77 2.03
CA LYS A 225 16.22 -22.77 1.77
C LYS A 225 16.50 -22.18 0.39
N THR A 226 17.37 -21.17 0.34
CA THR A 226 17.99 -20.63 -0.88
C THR A 226 19.47 -21.00 -0.96
N VAL A 227 20.10 -20.70 -2.08
CA VAL A 227 21.56 -20.88 -2.24
C VAL A 227 22.33 -20.10 -1.15
N LYS A 228 21.88 -18.87 -0.83
CA LYS A 228 22.56 -17.96 0.10
C LYS A 228 22.15 -18.13 1.56
N ASN A 229 20.96 -18.66 1.86
CA ASN A 229 20.44 -18.77 3.23
C ASN A 229 19.60 -20.04 3.42
N ASP A 230 19.91 -20.82 4.46
CA ASP A 230 19.25 -22.11 4.69
C ASP A 230 17.85 -22.00 5.30
N ASN A 231 17.55 -20.89 5.99
CA ASN A 231 16.24 -20.58 6.58
C ASN A 231 15.86 -19.13 6.20
N SER A 232 15.50 -18.92 4.93
CA SER A 232 15.20 -17.60 4.38
C SER A 232 13.71 -17.31 4.43
N SER A 233 13.33 -16.23 5.12
CA SER A 233 11.97 -15.68 5.06
C SER A 233 11.63 -15.28 3.64
N ARG A 234 10.58 -15.88 3.06
CA ARG A 234 10.08 -15.60 1.69
C ARG A 234 8.77 -14.80 1.71
N PHE A 235 8.59 -14.05 2.78
CA PHE A 235 7.51 -13.10 3.01
C PHE A 235 8.02 -11.99 3.93
N GLY A 236 7.43 -10.81 3.84
CA GLY A 236 7.62 -9.74 4.82
C GLY A 236 6.67 -9.89 6.00
N LYS A 237 7.14 -9.65 7.21
CA LYS A 237 6.32 -9.60 8.42
C LYS A 237 6.55 -8.30 9.19
N PHE A 238 5.46 -7.62 9.51
CA PHE A 238 5.46 -6.47 10.40
C PHE A 238 4.68 -6.85 11.66
N ILE A 239 5.39 -6.94 12.78
CA ILE A 239 4.85 -7.39 14.06
C ILE A 239 4.59 -6.14 14.91
N ARG A 240 3.32 -5.82 15.11
CA ARG A 240 2.86 -4.74 15.98
C ARG A 240 2.58 -5.29 17.38
N ILE A 241 3.36 -4.88 18.37
CA ILE A 241 3.12 -5.22 19.77
C ILE A 241 2.45 -4.03 20.44
N ASN A 242 1.25 -4.24 20.98
CA ASN A 242 0.42 -3.20 21.60
C ASN A 242 0.63 -3.16 23.11
N PHE A 243 0.71 -1.96 23.68
CA PHE A 243 0.93 -1.71 25.09
C PHE A 243 -0.23 -0.92 25.73
N ASP A 244 -0.50 -1.17 27.01
CA ASP A 244 -1.40 -0.33 27.81
C ASP A 244 -0.69 0.95 28.30
N VAL A 245 -1.45 1.84 28.96
CA VAL A 245 -0.94 3.10 29.52
C VAL A 245 0.13 2.89 30.61
N ASN A 246 0.21 1.68 31.20
CA ASN A 246 1.22 1.32 32.19
C ASN A 246 2.46 0.66 31.55
N GLY A 247 2.46 0.44 30.23
CA GLY A 247 3.55 -0.18 29.49
C GLY A 247 3.53 -1.71 29.46
N TYR A 248 2.41 -2.36 29.80
CA TYR A 248 2.28 -3.82 29.68
C TYR A 248 1.77 -4.25 28.31
N ILE A 249 2.24 -5.40 27.82
CA ILE A 249 1.76 -5.98 26.58
C ILE A 249 0.28 -6.39 26.74
N VAL A 250 -0.59 -5.87 25.88
CA VAL A 250 -2.02 -6.23 25.84
C VAL A 250 -2.36 -7.13 24.65
N GLY A 251 -1.64 -7.01 23.54
CA GLY A 251 -1.88 -7.83 22.36
C GLY A 251 -0.79 -7.64 21.32
N ALA A 252 -0.85 -8.45 20.26
CA ALA A 252 0.02 -8.30 19.11
C ALA A 252 -0.73 -8.59 17.81
N ASN A 253 -0.32 -7.92 16.74
CA ASN A 253 -0.85 -8.13 15.40
C ASN A 253 0.31 -8.31 14.40
N ILE A 254 0.25 -9.34 13.58
CA ILE A 254 1.24 -9.65 12.56
C ILE A 254 0.62 -9.35 11.20
N GLU A 255 1.14 -8.33 10.53
CA GLU A 255 0.82 -8.06 9.13
C GLU A 255 1.84 -8.76 8.25
N THR A 256 1.37 -9.66 7.39
CA THR A 256 2.21 -10.30 6.39
C THR A 256 2.05 -9.63 5.04
N TYR A 257 3.17 -9.47 4.37
CA TYR A 257 3.23 -8.93 3.02
C TYR A 257 4.02 -9.90 2.14
N LEU A 258 3.70 -9.95 0.84
CA LEU A 258 4.65 -10.41 -0.18
C LEU A 258 5.13 -11.87 -0.06
N LEU A 259 4.20 -12.84 0.06
CA LEU A 259 4.55 -14.26 0.03
C LEU A 259 5.00 -14.69 -1.38
N GLU A 260 6.19 -15.27 -1.51
CA GLU A 260 6.71 -15.82 -2.78
C GLU A 260 6.04 -17.16 -3.13
N LYS A 261 4.76 -17.11 -3.52
CA LYS A 261 3.93 -18.29 -3.79
C LYS A 261 4.45 -19.19 -4.92
N SER A 262 5.22 -18.67 -5.88
CA SER A 262 5.81 -19.47 -6.97
C SER A 262 6.75 -20.56 -6.47
N ARG A 263 7.38 -20.38 -5.30
CA ARG A 263 8.24 -21.37 -4.67
C ARG A 263 7.51 -22.64 -4.23
N ALA A 264 6.20 -22.57 -4.01
CA ALA A 264 5.38 -23.74 -3.67
C ALA A 264 5.36 -24.79 -4.80
N ILE A 265 5.57 -24.36 -6.05
CA ILE A 265 5.47 -25.24 -7.23
C ILE A 265 6.81 -25.52 -7.92
N ARG A 266 7.74 -24.55 -7.90
CA ARG A 266 9.01 -24.63 -8.63
C ARG A 266 10.12 -24.03 -7.78
N GLN A 267 11.27 -24.69 -7.74
CA GLN A 267 12.45 -24.21 -7.00
C GLN A 267 13.65 -24.10 -7.93
N ALA A 268 14.53 -23.13 -7.68
CA ALA A 268 15.81 -23.06 -8.37
C ALA A 268 16.72 -24.21 -7.95
N LYS A 269 17.80 -24.44 -8.70
CA LYS A 269 18.74 -25.53 -8.42
C LYS A 269 19.31 -25.40 -6.99
N ASP A 270 19.36 -26.52 -6.28
CA ASP A 270 19.87 -26.64 -4.90
C ASP A 270 19.06 -25.89 -3.81
N GLU A 271 17.88 -25.36 -4.15
CA GLU A 271 16.94 -24.74 -3.22
C GLU A 271 15.88 -25.72 -2.71
N ARG A 272 15.26 -25.42 -1.56
CA ARG A 272 14.06 -26.13 -1.05
C ARG A 272 12.81 -25.28 -1.30
N THR A 273 11.66 -25.93 -1.33
CA THR A 273 10.37 -25.25 -1.13
C THR A 273 10.19 -24.85 0.35
N PHE A 274 9.01 -24.36 0.72
CA PHE A 274 8.68 -24.01 2.10
C PHE A 274 8.92 -25.19 3.06
N HIS A 275 9.46 -24.91 4.25
CA HIS A 275 9.93 -25.96 5.15
C HIS A 275 8.85 -26.96 5.57
N ILE A 276 7.61 -26.50 5.73
CA ILE A 276 6.47 -27.32 6.15
C ILE A 276 6.23 -28.54 5.24
N PHE A 277 6.53 -28.45 3.94
CA PHE A 277 6.41 -29.59 3.02
C PHE A 277 7.34 -30.73 3.42
N TYR A 278 8.59 -30.43 3.79
CA TYR A 278 9.57 -31.42 4.23
C TYR A 278 9.28 -31.91 5.65
N TYR A 279 8.85 -30.99 6.53
CA TYR A 279 8.46 -31.33 7.90
C TYR A 279 7.31 -32.32 7.91
N LEU A 280 6.28 -32.11 7.07
CA LEU A 280 5.14 -33.02 6.95
C LEU A 280 5.57 -34.41 6.47
N LEU A 281 6.38 -34.50 5.41
CA LEU A 281 6.81 -35.79 4.84
C LEU A 281 7.73 -36.59 5.78
N SER A 282 8.60 -35.91 6.54
CA SER A 282 9.49 -36.53 7.54
C SER A 282 8.77 -36.84 8.86
N GLY A 283 7.97 -35.90 9.34
CA GLY A 283 7.46 -35.84 10.71
C GLY A 283 6.08 -36.44 10.90
N ALA A 284 5.28 -36.61 9.83
CA ALA A 284 3.98 -37.26 9.93
C ALA A 284 4.13 -38.72 10.41
N GLY A 285 3.33 -39.09 11.42
CA GLY A 285 3.18 -40.48 11.83
C GLY A 285 2.46 -41.32 10.77
N GLU A 286 2.52 -42.65 10.89
CA GLU A 286 2.01 -43.59 9.88
C GLU A 286 0.50 -43.43 9.61
N HIS A 287 -0.27 -43.15 10.67
CA HIS A 287 -1.70 -42.86 10.57
C HIS A 287 -1.95 -41.60 9.73
N LEU A 288 -1.27 -40.50 10.07
CA LEU A 288 -1.42 -39.21 9.37
C LEU A 288 -0.94 -39.29 7.91
N LYS A 289 0.11 -40.08 7.62
CA LYS A 289 0.54 -40.33 6.24
C LYS A 289 -0.53 -41.01 5.40
N THR A 290 -1.26 -41.95 5.99
CA THR A 290 -2.34 -42.66 5.31
C THR A 290 -3.53 -41.73 5.08
N ASP A 291 -3.96 -41.00 6.11
CA ASP A 291 -5.10 -40.07 6.04
C ASP A 291 -4.87 -38.93 5.05
N LEU A 292 -3.64 -38.42 5.00
CA LEU A 292 -3.24 -37.34 4.10
C LEU A 292 -2.73 -37.84 2.75
N LEU A 293 -2.73 -39.15 2.49
CA LEU A 293 -2.28 -39.76 1.24
C LEU A 293 -0.85 -39.33 0.85
N LEU A 294 0.08 -39.34 1.82
CA LEU A 294 1.45 -38.91 1.64
C LEU A 294 2.34 -40.00 1.01
N GLU A 295 3.23 -39.59 0.12
CA GLU A 295 4.16 -40.45 -0.61
C GLU A 295 5.62 -40.02 -0.35
N PRO A 296 6.63 -40.82 -0.75
CA PRO A 296 8.03 -40.42 -0.64
C PRO A 296 8.35 -39.17 -1.49
N TYR A 297 9.35 -38.39 -1.08
CA TYR A 297 9.77 -37.12 -1.71
C TYR A 297 9.84 -37.15 -3.25
N ASN A 298 10.40 -38.22 -3.81
CA ASN A 298 10.68 -38.35 -5.23
C ASN A 298 9.41 -38.56 -6.09
N LYS A 299 8.25 -38.73 -5.47
CA LYS A 299 6.97 -38.89 -6.15
C LYS A 299 6.26 -37.57 -6.42
N TYR A 300 6.71 -36.46 -5.84
CA TYR A 300 6.09 -35.15 -6.00
C TYR A 300 6.81 -34.27 -7.01
N ARG A 301 6.13 -33.91 -8.11
CA ARG A 301 6.69 -33.04 -9.15
C ARG A 301 7.05 -31.64 -8.64
N PHE A 302 6.26 -31.09 -7.72
CA PHE A 302 6.50 -29.77 -7.13
C PHE A 302 7.71 -29.73 -6.17
N LEU A 303 8.32 -30.87 -5.84
CA LEU A 303 9.61 -30.94 -5.15
C LEU A 303 10.73 -31.11 -6.19
N SER A 304 11.05 -30.03 -6.92
CA SER A 304 11.90 -30.07 -8.14
C SER A 304 13.30 -30.65 -7.90
N ASN A 305 13.86 -30.46 -6.71
CA ASN A 305 15.18 -30.97 -6.32
C ASN A 305 15.13 -32.22 -5.42
N GLY A 306 13.95 -32.82 -5.22
CA GLY A 306 13.75 -33.94 -4.31
C GLY A 306 14.10 -33.61 -2.85
N HIS A 307 14.74 -34.57 -2.16
CA HIS A 307 15.12 -34.45 -0.75
C HIS A 307 16.49 -33.79 -0.57
N VAL A 308 16.50 -32.45 -0.62
CA VAL A 308 17.65 -31.63 -0.18
C VAL A 308 17.64 -31.59 1.35
N THR A 309 18.78 -31.64 2.07
CA THR A 309 18.86 -31.48 3.55
C THR A 309 19.31 -30.08 3.99
N ILE A 310 18.95 -29.67 5.22
CA ILE A 310 19.52 -28.48 5.90
C ILE A 310 20.57 -28.95 6.92
N PRO A 311 21.81 -28.43 6.87
CA PRO A 311 22.85 -28.80 7.83
C PRO A 311 22.46 -28.46 9.27
N GLY A 312 22.63 -29.41 10.20
CA GLY A 312 22.42 -29.19 11.64
C GLY A 312 20.96 -29.15 12.09
N GLN A 313 19.99 -29.40 11.20
CA GLN A 313 18.56 -29.42 11.50
C GLN A 313 17.92 -30.74 11.04
N GLN A 314 16.98 -31.25 11.82
CA GLN A 314 16.20 -32.45 11.51
C GLN A 314 14.74 -32.06 11.25
N ASP A 315 14.27 -32.30 10.03
CA ASP A 315 12.92 -31.93 9.59
C ASP A 315 11.82 -32.59 10.46
N LYS A 316 12.09 -33.78 11.01
CA LYS A 316 11.18 -34.49 11.92
C LYS A 316 10.99 -33.78 13.27
N ASP A 317 12.07 -33.29 13.87
CA ASP A 317 12.02 -32.63 15.17
C ASP A 317 11.35 -31.26 15.04
N LEU A 318 11.65 -30.55 13.95
CA LEU A 318 11.05 -29.26 13.61
C LEU A 318 9.55 -29.38 13.32
N PHE A 319 9.08 -30.49 12.76
CA PHE A 319 7.65 -30.79 12.65
C PHE A 319 6.99 -30.86 14.03
N GLN A 320 7.58 -31.59 14.98
CA GLN A 320 7.03 -31.71 16.33
C GLN A 320 7.02 -30.36 17.06
N GLU A 321 8.08 -29.56 16.92
CA GLU A 321 8.15 -28.21 17.46
C GLU A 321 7.06 -27.30 16.88
N THR A 322 6.85 -27.35 15.56
CA THR A 322 5.80 -26.57 14.88
C THR A 322 4.40 -26.98 15.35
N MET A 323 4.14 -28.28 15.48
CA MET A 323 2.85 -28.79 15.96
C MET A 323 2.60 -28.42 17.42
N GLU A 324 3.63 -28.47 18.28
CA GLU A 324 3.52 -28.01 19.67
C GLU A 324 3.29 -26.50 19.75
N ALA A 325 3.96 -25.70 18.91
CA ALA A 325 3.72 -24.26 18.81
C ALA A 325 2.25 -23.96 18.43
N MET A 326 1.66 -24.70 17.48
CA MET A 326 0.23 -24.56 17.12
C MET A 326 -0.72 -24.88 18.29
N ARG A 327 -0.39 -25.88 19.12
CA ARG A 327 -1.16 -26.19 20.34
C ARG A 327 -1.07 -25.06 21.38
N ILE A 328 0.13 -24.51 21.60
CA ILE A 328 0.33 -23.36 22.50
C ILE A 328 -0.46 -22.14 22.01
N MET A 329 -0.54 -21.93 20.70
CA MET A 329 -1.37 -20.91 20.05
C MET A 329 -2.88 -21.19 20.11
N SER A 330 -3.29 -22.29 20.75
CA SER A 330 -4.69 -22.70 20.90
C SER A 330 -5.41 -22.93 19.56
N ILE A 331 -4.68 -23.41 18.53
CA ILE A 331 -5.27 -23.85 17.27
C ILE A 331 -5.85 -25.26 17.49
N PRO A 332 -7.15 -25.50 17.28
CA PRO A 332 -7.77 -26.82 17.41
C PRO A 332 -7.13 -27.88 16.52
N GLU A 333 -7.10 -29.13 16.98
CA GLU A 333 -6.50 -30.25 16.23
C GLU A 333 -7.17 -30.46 14.86
N ASP A 334 -8.49 -30.27 14.78
CA ASP A 334 -9.24 -30.37 13.52
C ASP A 334 -8.76 -29.33 12.48
N GLU A 335 -8.50 -28.10 12.91
CA GLU A 335 -7.95 -27.02 12.07
C GLU A 335 -6.49 -27.31 11.68
N GLN A 336 -5.69 -27.89 12.60
CA GLN A 336 -4.32 -28.31 12.30
C GLN A 336 -4.30 -29.39 11.20
N ILE A 337 -5.16 -30.40 11.30
CA ILE A 337 -5.29 -31.43 10.27
C ILE A 337 -5.79 -30.82 8.96
N GLY A 338 -6.74 -29.87 9.01
CA GLY A 338 -7.20 -29.10 7.85
C GLY A 338 -6.05 -28.41 7.10
N LEU A 339 -5.16 -27.73 7.83
CA LEU A 339 -3.94 -27.10 7.26
C LEU A 339 -3.05 -28.13 6.56
N LEU A 340 -2.71 -29.22 7.25
CA LEU A 340 -1.83 -30.26 6.70
C LEU A 340 -2.47 -30.96 5.49
N ARG A 341 -3.80 -31.06 5.47
CA ARG A 341 -4.56 -31.61 4.34
C ARG A 341 -4.49 -30.73 3.10
N VAL A 342 -4.60 -29.41 3.26
CA VAL A 342 -4.40 -28.46 2.15
C VAL A 342 -2.97 -28.54 1.63
N ILE A 343 -1.95 -28.66 2.50
CA ILE A 343 -0.56 -28.84 2.10
C ILE A 343 -0.38 -30.13 1.27
N SER A 344 -0.95 -31.24 1.72
CA SER A 344 -0.94 -32.49 0.95
C SER A 344 -1.65 -32.33 -0.39
N GLY A 345 -2.80 -31.64 -0.40
CA GLY A 345 -3.54 -31.31 -1.63
C GLY A 345 -2.67 -30.53 -2.63
N VAL A 346 -1.91 -29.53 -2.16
CA VAL A 346 -0.96 -28.78 -2.98
C VAL A 346 0.14 -29.68 -3.57
N LEU A 347 0.71 -30.60 -2.78
CA LEU A 347 1.69 -31.56 -3.29
C LEU A 347 1.09 -32.49 -4.36
N GLN A 348 -0.12 -33.00 -4.12
CA GLN A 348 -0.81 -33.93 -5.03
C GLN A 348 -1.28 -33.25 -6.32
N LEU A 349 -1.60 -31.95 -6.29
CA LEU A 349 -1.91 -31.17 -7.50
C LEU A 349 -0.76 -31.22 -8.52
N GLY A 350 0.49 -31.21 -8.06
CA GLY A 350 1.66 -31.31 -8.93
C GLY A 350 1.80 -32.65 -9.66
N ASN A 351 1.13 -33.70 -9.17
CA ASN A 351 1.19 -35.04 -9.76
C ASN A 351 0.14 -35.26 -10.87
N ILE A 352 -0.75 -34.29 -11.10
CA ILE A 352 -1.69 -34.34 -12.21
C ILE A 352 -0.92 -34.16 -13.53
N VAL A 353 -1.15 -35.06 -14.48
CA VAL A 353 -0.46 -35.05 -15.79
C VAL A 353 -1.49 -34.95 -16.91
N PHE A 354 -1.34 -33.91 -17.72
CA PHE A 354 -2.12 -33.74 -18.95
C PHE A 354 -1.35 -34.26 -20.16
N LYS A 355 -2.06 -34.90 -21.09
CA LYS A 355 -1.54 -35.27 -22.40
C LYS A 355 -2.25 -34.47 -23.48
N LYS A 356 -1.48 -34.06 -24.49
CA LYS A 356 -2.01 -33.44 -25.70
C LYS A 356 -2.67 -34.51 -26.57
N GLU A 357 -3.95 -34.35 -26.88
CA GLU A 357 -4.63 -35.21 -27.85
C GLU A 357 -4.13 -34.91 -29.27
N ARG A 358 -3.88 -35.94 -30.07
CA ARG A 358 -3.28 -35.80 -31.41
C ARG A 358 -4.20 -35.13 -32.44
N ASN A 359 -5.51 -35.15 -32.23
CA ASN A 359 -6.50 -34.78 -33.24
C ASN A 359 -7.10 -33.38 -33.02
N THR A 360 -7.11 -32.89 -31.78
CA THR A 360 -7.85 -31.70 -31.35
C THR A 360 -6.96 -30.67 -30.65
N ASP A 361 -5.70 -31.00 -30.38
CA ASP A 361 -4.76 -30.22 -29.56
C ASP A 361 -5.26 -29.91 -28.12
N GLN A 362 -6.34 -30.58 -27.69
CA GLN A 362 -6.94 -30.44 -26.36
C GLN A 362 -6.17 -31.21 -25.29
N ALA A 363 -6.26 -30.74 -24.05
CA ALA A 363 -5.80 -31.47 -22.89
C ALA A 363 -6.72 -32.65 -22.59
N SER A 364 -6.13 -33.83 -22.39
CA SER A 364 -6.78 -34.97 -21.76
C SER A 364 -6.06 -35.35 -20.47
N MET A 365 -6.79 -35.95 -19.53
CA MET A 365 -6.27 -36.50 -18.27
C MET A 365 -6.40 -38.04 -18.31
N PRO A 366 -5.38 -38.77 -18.79
CA PRO A 366 -5.48 -40.22 -18.99
C PRO A 366 -5.50 -41.01 -17.68
N ASP A 367 -4.81 -40.50 -16.66
CA ASP A 367 -4.80 -41.05 -15.30
C ASP A 367 -5.35 -40.00 -14.36
N ASN A 368 -6.52 -40.27 -13.79
CA ASN A 368 -7.19 -39.39 -12.84
C ASN A 368 -6.88 -39.76 -11.38
N THR A 369 -5.97 -40.70 -11.10
CA THR A 369 -5.63 -41.12 -9.73
C THR A 369 -5.15 -39.94 -8.88
N ALA A 370 -4.28 -39.08 -9.42
CA ALA A 370 -3.81 -37.88 -8.71
C ALA A 370 -4.97 -36.90 -8.44
N ALA A 371 -5.85 -36.67 -9.43
CA ALA A 371 -7.03 -35.84 -9.26
C ALA A 371 -8.02 -36.42 -8.24
N GLN A 372 -8.19 -37.74 -8.18
CA GLN A 372 -9.01 -38.42 -7.17
C GLN A 372 -8.47 -38.17 -5.75
N LYS A 373 -7.15 -38.29 -5.56
CA LYS A 373 -6.51 -37.98 -4.27
C LYS A 373 -6.73 -36.52 -3.87
N VAL A 374 -6.51 -35.58 -4.80
CA VAL A 374 -6.74 -34.14 -4.57
C VAL A 374 -8.21 -33.89 -4.20
N SER A 375 -9.15 -34.43 -4.95
CA SER A 375 -10.58 -34.24 -4.71
C SER A 375 -11.04 -34.82 -3.38
N HIS A 376 -10.50 -35.98 -2.98
CA HIS A 376 -10.75 -36.56 -1.65
C HIS A 376 -10.22 -35.67 -0.53
N LEU A 377 -8.97 -35.18 -0.65
CA LEU A 377 -8.36 -34.30 0.34
C LEU A 377 -9.08 -32.95 0.45
N LEU A 378 -9.50 -32.38 -0.68
CA LEU A 378 -10.16 -31.07 -0.71
C LEU A 378 -11.68 -31.13 -0.54
N GLY A 379 -12.27 -32.33 -0.42
CA GLY A 379 -13.72 -32.51 -0.21
C GLY A 379 -14.59 -32.11 -1.40
N ILE A 380 -14.07 -32.23 -2.63
CA ILE A 380 -14.74 -31.83 -3.88
C ILE A 380 -15.02 -33.03 -4.81
N ASN A 381 -15.94 -32.88 -5.76
CA ASN A 381 -16.24 -33.92 -6.74
C ASN A 381 -15.16 -34.00 -7.83
N VAL A 382 -14.65 -35.21 -8.11
CA VAL A 382 -13.60 -35.46 -9.11
C VAL A 382 -14.03 -35.10 -10.53
N THR A 383 -15.28 -35.43 -10.88
CA THR A 383 -15.81 -35.21 -12.23
C THR A 383 -15.96 -33.73 -12.51
N ASP A 384 -16.50 -32.97 -11.54
CA ASP A 384 -16.68 -31.52 -11.69
C ASP A 384 -15.34 -30.79 -11.63
N PHE A 385 -14.40 -31.24 -10.80
CA PHE A 385 -13.03 -30.74 -10.80
C PHE A 385 -12.33 -30.96 -12.15
N THR A 386 -12.39 -32.18 -12.68
CA THR A 386 -11.78 -32.53 -13.98
C THR A 386 -12.41 -31.74 -15.11
N ARG A 387 -13.75 -31.62 -15.13
CA ARG A 387 -14.47 -30.80 -16.11
C ARG A 387 -14.09 -29.32 -15.96
N GLY A 388 -14.03 -28.80 -14.74
CA GLY A 388 -13.66 -27.41 -14.50
C GLY A 388 -12.26 -27.07 -15.01
N ILE A 389 -11.30 -28.02 -14.93
CA ILE A 389 -9.92 -27.81 -15.43
C ILE A 389 -9.82 -27.99 -16.95
N LEU A 390 -10.41 -29.05 -17.52
CA LEU A 390 -10.27 -29.36 -18.95
C LEU A 390 -11.23 -28.58 -19.85
N THR A 391 -12.47 -28.37 -19.38
CA THR A 391 -13.56 -27.73 -20.11
C THR A 391 -14.32 -26.72 -19.21
N PRO A 392 -13.63 -25.68 -18.69
CA PRO A 392 -14.26 -24.65 -17.89
C PRO A 392 -15.47 -24.04 -18.60
N ARG A 393 -16.52 -23.78 -17.81
CA ARG A 393 -17.70 -23.04 -18.22
C ARG A 393 -17.42 -21.56 -17.97
N ILE A 394 -17.26 -20.78 -19.02
CA ILE A 394 -16.79 -19.41 -18.93
C ILE A 394 -17.91 -18.46 -19.33
N LYS A 395 -18.05 -17.36 -18.60
CA LYS A 395 -19.07 -16.34 -18.88
C LYS A 395 -18.49 -15.31 -19.86
N VAL A 396 -19.06 -15.25 -21.06
CA VAL A 396 -18.68 -14.28 -22.09
C VAL A 396 -19.88 -13.34 -22.27
N GLY A 397 -19.75 -12.11 -21.79
CA GLY A 397 -20.89 -11.18 -21.69
C GLY A 397 -21.97 -11.71 -20.74
N ARG A 398 -23.13 -12.08 -21.29
CA ARG A 398 -24.27 -12.64 -20.53
C ARG A 398 -24.38 -14.17 -20.62
N ASP A 399 -23.77 -14.80 -21.62
CA ASP A 399 -23.90 -16.23 -21.89
C ASP A 399 -22.74 -17.05 -21.31
N TYR A 400 -22.98 -18.34 -21.11
CA TYR A 400 -21.97 -19.29 -20.67
C TYR A 400 -21.52 -20.19 -21.82
N VAL A 401 -20.23 -20.15 -22.13
CA VAL A 401 -19.59 -20.97 -23.17
C VAL A 401 -18.68 -22.00 -22.50
N GLN A 402 -18.69 -23.24 -22.99
CA GLN A 402 -17.71 -24.25 -22.58
C GLN A 402 -16.50 -24.21 -23.52
N LYS A 403 -15.31 -24.02 -22.97
CA LYS A 403 -14.07 -23.91 -23.74
C LYS A 403 -13.11 -25.02 -23.33
N ALA A 404 -12.74 -25.88 -24.28
CA ALA A 404 -11.70 -26.88 -24.05
C ALA A 404 -10.33 -26.21 -23.92
N GLN A 405 -9.56 -26.62 -22.92
CA GLN A 405 -8.22 -26.09 -22.65
C GLN A 405 -7.15 -26.90 -23.40
N THR A 406 -6.06 -26.24 -23.80
CA THR A 406 -4.84 -26.93 -24.24
C THR A 406 -4.09 -27.52 -23.05
N LYS A 407 -3.13 -28.40 -23.32
CA LYS A 407 -2.27 -28.99 -22.28
C LYS A 407 -1.59 -27.91 -21.43
N GLU A 408 -1.03 -26.89 -22.09
CA GLU A 408 -0.31 -25.79 -21.45
C GLU A 408 -1.23 -24.96 -20.55
N GLN A 409 -2.46 -24.69 -21.00
CA GLN A 409 -3.47 -23.98 -20.22
C GLN A 409 -3.94 -24.78 -19.00
N ALA A 410 -4.12 -26.10 -19.15
CA ALA A 410 -4.51 -26.98 -18.05
C ALA A 410 -3.39 -27.15 -17.01
N ASP A 411 -2.13 -27.35 -17.44
CA ASP A 411 -0.95 -27.35 -16.57
C ASP A 411 -0.88 -26.02 -15.78
N PHE A 412 -1.05 -24.90 -16.47
CA PHE A 412 -1.06 -23.57 -15.86
C PHE A 412 -2.18 -23.40 -14.83
N ALA A 413 -3.41 -23.83 -15.14
CA ALA A 413 -4.55 -23.71 -14.24
C ALA A 413 -4.33 -24.48 -12.92
N ILE A 414 -3.71 -25.67 -12.99
CA ILE A 414 -3.34 -26.46 -11.80
C ILE A 414 -2.23 -25.78 -11.00
N GLU A 415 -1.22 -25.24 -11.67
CA GLU A 415 -0.13 -24.50 -11.02
C GLU A 415 -0.64 -23.23 -10.31
N ALA A 416 -1.50 -22.45 -10.97
CA ALA A 416 -2.15 -21.28 -10.39
C ALA A 416 -3.04 -21.67 -9.19
N LEU A 417 -3.81 -22.76 -9.32
CA LEU A 417 -4.63 -23.28 -8.22
C LEU A 417 -3.79 -23.67 -7.00
N ALA A 418 -2.65 -24.34 -7.21
CA ALA A 418 -1.73 -24.72 -6.14
C ALA A 418 -1.16 -23.50 -5.42
N LYS A 419 -0.69 -22.49 -6.17
CA LYS A 419 -0.21 -21.21 -5.61
C LYS A 419 -1.27 -20.50 -4.79
N ALA A 420 -2.49 -20.37 -5.33
CA ALA A 420 -3.60 -19.69 -4.67
C ALA A 420 -4.08 -20.44 -3.42
N SER A 421 -4.13 -21.77 -3.46
CA SER A 421 -4.47 -22.60 -2.30
C SER A 421 -3.47 -22.39 -1.16
N TYR A 422 -2.17 -22.39 -1.48
CA TYR A 422 -1.11 -22.15 -0.50
C TYR A 422 -1.16 -20.72 0.06
N GLU A 423 -1.32 -19.71 -0.79
CA GLU A 423 -1.39 -18.31 -0.38
C GLU A 423 -2.60 -18.05 0.54
N ARG A 424 -3.79 -18.53 0.17
CA ARG A 424 -4.99 -18.38 0.99
C ARG A 424 -4.82 -19.08 2.34
N MET A 425 -4.22 -20.27 2.35
CA MET A 425 -3.93 -21.03 3.58
C MET A 425 -2.96 -20.29 4.49
N PHE A 426 -1.90 -19.71 3.93
CA PHE A 426 -0.97 -18.88 4.69
C PHE A 426 -1.64 -17.63 5.27
N ARG A 427 -2.46 -16.91 4.48
CA ARG A 427 -3.22 -15.75 4.96
C ARG A 427 -4.19 -16.13 6.08
N TRP A 428 -4.90 -17.26 5.95
CA TRP A 428 -5.78 -17.77 7.00
C TRP A 428 -5.00 -18.09 8.28
N LEU A 429 -3.83 -18.72 8.17
CA LEU A 429 -2.96 -19.05 9.31
C LEU A 429 -2.53 -17.78 10.06
N VAL A 430 -2.12 -16.73 9.33
CA VAL A 430 -1.75 -15.44 9.92
C VAL A 430 -2.94 -14.80 10.65
N LEU A 431 -4.13 -14.80 10.03
CA LEU A 431 -5.35 -14.31 10.66
C LEU A 431 -5.69 -15.10 11.94
N ARG A 432 -5.50 -16.42 11.92
CA ARG A 432 -5.75 -17.29 13.07
C ARG A 432 -4.77 -17.02 14.21
N ILE A 433 -3.49 -16.80 13.89
CA ILE A 433 -2.45 -16.38 14.84
C ILE A 433 -2.81 -15.03 15.46
N ASN A 434 -3.20 -14.03 14.65
CA ASN A 434 -3.60 -12.72 15.17
C ASN A 434 -4.81 -12.80 16.10
N LYS A 435 -5.80 -13.65 15.78
CA LYS A 435 -6.95 -13.89 16.66
C LYS A 435 -6.55 -14.49 18.02
N ALA A 436 -5.47 -15.28 18.07
CA ALA A 436 -4.95 -15.82 19.32
C ALA A 436 -4.12 -14.79 20.11
N LEU A 437 -3.43 -13.87 19.43
CA LEU A 437 -2.63 -12.81 20.03
C LEU A 437 -3.45 -11.58 20.46
N ASP A 438 -4.63 -11.36 19.88
CA ASP A 438 -5.53 -10.23 20.17
C ASP A 438 -6.65 -10.61 21.15
N LYS A 439 -6.31 -11.32 22.23
CA LYS A 439 -7.29 -11.84 23.21
C LYS A 439 -7.94 -10.73 24.06
N THR A 440 -7.27 -9.59 24.28
CA THR A 440 -7.86 -8.49 25.04
C THR A 440 -8.48 -7.46 24.12
N LYS A 441 -9.81 -7.27 24.21
CA LYS A 441 -10.54 -6.17 23.55
C LYS A 441 -10.14 -4.75 24.01
N ARG A 442 -9.03 -4.61 24.73
CA ARG A 442 -8.52 -3.31 25.20
C ARG A 442 -7.71 -2.70 24.07
N GLN A 443 -8.11 -1.53 23.59
CA GLN A 443 -7.30 -0.76 22.65
C GLN A 443 -5.98 -0.40 23.35
N GLY A 444 -4.85 -0.76 22.73
CA GLY A 444 -3.53 -0.32 23.17
C GLY A 444 -3.42 1.20 23.03
N ALA A 445 -2.74 1.84 23.97
CA ALA A 445 -2.49 3.29 23.92
C ALA A 445 -1.33 3.61 22.97
N SER A 446 -0.37 2.69 22.87
CA SER A 446 0.81 2.80 22.02
C SER A 446 1.25 1.43 21.50
N PHE A 447 2.10 1.40 20.48
CA PHE A 447 2.68 0.18 19.95
C PHE A 447 4.15 0.32 19.55
N ILE A 448 4.84 -0.83 19.51
CA ILE A 448 6.15 -0.97 18.88
C ILE A 448 5.99 -1.88 17.65
N GLY A 449 6.30 -1.33 16.47
CA GLY A 449 6.28 -2.05 15.20
C GLY A 449 7.64 -2.63 14.85
N ILE A 450 7.75 -3.95 14.70
CA ILE A 450 9.01 -4.62 14.36
C ILE A 450 8.91 -5.13 12.92
N LEU A 451 9.76 -4.60 12.04
CA LEU A 451 9.79 -5.00 10.63
C LEU A 451 10.89 -6.02 10.37
N ASP A 452 10.49 -7.20 9.90
CA ASP A 452 11.37 -8.25 9.36
C ASP A 452 10.94 -8.58 7.94
N ILE A 453 11.71 -8.12 6.97
CA ILE A 453 11.43 -8.33 5.55
C ILE A 453 12.55 -9.14 4.90
N ALA A 454 12.24 -9.80 3.77
CA ALA A 454 13.25 -10.43 2.93
C ALA A 454 14.36 -9.41 2.57
N GLY A 455 15.61 -9.85 2.67
CA GLY A 455 16.75 -8.98 2.34
C GLY A 455 16.88 -8.77 0.84
N PHE A 456 17.73 -7.81 0.44
CA PHE A 456 18.10 -7.62 -0.95
C PHE A 456 18.71 -8.92 -1.53
N GLU A 457 18.27 -9.31 -2.73
CA GLU A 457 18.69 -10.55 -3.38
C GLU A 457 19.26 -10.28 -4.77
N ILE A 458 20.48 -10.77 -4.98
CA ILE A 458 21.15 -10.78 -6.28
C ILE A 458 21.50 -12.23 -6.60
N PHE A 459 20.81 -12.82 -7.57
CA PHE A 459 21.09 -14.15 -8.11
C PHE A 459 21.56 -14.05 -9.56
N ASP A 460 22.07 -15.16 -10.11
CA ASP A 460 22.47 -15.25 -11.52
C ASP A 460 21.28 -15.01 -12.49
N LEU A 461 20.06 -15.31 -12.05
CA LEU A 461 18.81 -15.11 -12.77
C LEU A 461 17.74 -14.60 -11.81
N ASN A 462 17.36 -13.32 -11.94
CA ASN A 462 16.34 -12.68 -11.10
C ASN A 462 15.02 -12.55 -11.89
N SER A 463 13.90 -12.92 -11.27
CA SER A 463 12.57 -12.84 -11.88
C SER A 463 11.72 -11.73 -11.25
N PHE A 464 10.44 -11.68 -11.60
CA PHE A 464 9.48 -10.67 -11.12
C PHE A 464 9.44 -10.59 -9.59
N GLU A 465 9.46 -11.74 -8.90
CA GLU A 465 9.41 -11.79 -7.44
C GLU A 465 10.64 -11.13 -6.80
N GLN A 466 11.84 -11.31 -7.39
CA GLN A 466 13.05 -10.64 -6.92
C GLN A 466 12.99 -9.13 -7.18
N LEU A 467 12.44 -8.69 -8.31
CA LEU A 467 12.25 -7.25 -8.59
C LEU A 467 11.40 -6.62 -7.50
N CYS A 468 10.27 -7.25 -7.15
CA CYS A 468 9.40 -6.83 -6.06
C CYS A 468 10.16 -6.71 -4.72
N ILE A 469 10.87 -7.76 -4.30
CA ILE A 469 11.65 -7.78 -3.05
C ILE A 469 12.70 -6.66 -3.04
N ASN A 470 13.44 -6.50 -4.14
CA ASN A 470 14.49 -5.48 -4.27
C ASN A 470 13.91 -4.07 -4.28
N TYR A 471 12.78 -3.84 -4.96
CA TYR A 471 12.03 -2.59 -4.92
C TYR A 471 11.58 -2.21 -3.50
N THR A 472 11.13 -3.17 -2.69
CA THR A 472 10.81 -2.88 -1.29
C THR A 472 12.04 -2.50 -0.48
N ASN A 473 13.16 -3.21 -0.67
CA ASN A 473 14.42 -2.85 -0.01
C ASN A 473 14.91 -1.45 -0.45
N GLU A 474 14.74 -1.08 -1.71
CA GLU A 474 15.03 0.27 -2.23
C GLU A 474 14.20 1.34 -1.50
N LYS A 475 12.88 1.11 -1.33
CA LYS A 475 12.01 2.01 -0.57
C LYS A 475 12.37 2.12 0.91
N LEU A 476 12.71 1.00 1.56
CA LEU A 476 13.13 1.01 2.96
C LEU A 476 14.47 1.73 3.14
N GLN A 477 15.39 1.59 2.19
CA GLN A 477 16.63 2.35 2.18
C GLN A 477 16.36 3.84 1.96
N GLN A 478 15.45 4.21 1.05
CA GLN A 478 15.06 5.60 0.86
C GLN A 478 14.36 6.18 2.10
N LEU A 479 13.57 5.40 2.84
CA LEU A 479 13.02 5.84 4.12
C LEU A 479 14.12 6.13 5.14
N PHE A 480 15.12 5.24 5.25
CA PHE A 480 16.29 5.51 6.08
C PHE A 480 16.99 6.79 5.65
N ASN A 481 17.23 6.97 4.35
CA ASN A 481 17.90 8.16 3.85
C ASN A 481 17.07 9.43 4.16
N HIS A 482 15.77 9.39 3.92
CA HIS A 482 14.87 10.51 4.18
C HIS A 482 14.80 10.84 5.68
N THR A 483 14.65 9.84 6.56
CA THR A 483 14.57 10.07 8.00
C THR A 483 15.89 10.51 8.61
N MET A 484 17.01 9.90 8.21
CA MET A 484 18.33 10.22 8.78
C MET A 484 18.94 11.51 8.22
N PHE A 485 18.73 11.80 6.92
CA PHE A 485 19.40 12.93 6.25
C PHE A 485 18.48 14.13 6.03
N ILE A 486 17.27 13.90 5.51
CA ILE A 486 16.40 15.00 5.03
C ILE A 486 15.61 15.59 6.20
N LEU A 487 14.86 14.76 6.93
CA LEU A 487 14.02 15.22 8.04
C LEU A 487 14.84 15.88 9.17
N GLU A 488 16.05 15.39 9.42
CA GLU A 488 16.95 15.96 10.44
C GLU A 488 17.40 17.38 10.05
N GLN A 489 17.79 17.59 8.78
CA GLN A 489 18.20 18.91 8.30
C GLN A 489 17.01 19.87 8.11
N GLU A 490 15.85 19.37 7.69
CA GLU A 490 14.61 20.15 7.62
C GLU A 490 14.19 20.64 9.01
N GLU A 491 14.34 19.81 10.05
CA GLU A 491 14.08 20.23 11.43
C GLU A 491 15.06 21.33 11.88
N TYR A 492 16.35 21.21 11.54
CA TYR A 492 17.33 22.27 11.83
C TYR A 492 16.97 23.60 11.15
N GLN A 493 16.55 23.54 9.89
CA GLN A 493 16.10 24.72 9.16
C GLN A 493 14.82 25.32 9.75
N ARG A 494 13.85 24.48 10.11
CA ARG A 494 12.58 24.88 10.75
C ARG A 494 12.82 25.54 12.10
N GLU A 495 13.75 25.02 12.89
CA GLU A 495 14.17 25.58 14.17
C GLU A 495 15.13 26.76 14.04
N GLY A 496 15.51 27.13 12.81
CA GLY A 496 16.36 28.29 12.52
C GLY A 496 17.74 28.21 13.16
N ILE A 497 18.28 27.01 13.36
CA ILE A 497 19.65 26.86 13.90
C ILE A 497 20.68 27.14 12.80
N GLU A 498 21.86 27.59 13.20
CA GLU A 498 22.99 27.78 12.28
C GLU A 498 23.45 26.42 11.72
N TRP A 499 23.00 26.10 10.51
CA TRP A 499 23.29 24.86 9.80
C TRP A 499 23.42 25.13 8.30
N ASN A 500 24.48 24.60 7.69
CA ASN A 500 24.65 24.61 6.24
C ASN A 500 24.10 23.30 5.69
N PHE A 501 23.17 23.36 4.74
CA PHE A 501 22.63 22.16 4.11
C PHE A 501 23.76 21.36 3.45
N ILE A 502 23.87 20.09 3.81
CA ILE A 502 24.84 19.15 3.25
C ILE A 502 24.05 18.15 2.40
N ASP A 503 24.25 18.22 1.08
CA ASP A 503 23.75 17.20 0.18
C ASP A 503 24.72 16.00 0.19
N PHE A 504 24.20 14.85 0.61
CA PHE A 504 24.96 13.60 0.65
C PHE A 504 24.85 12.79 -0.66
N GLY A 505 24.04 13.23 -1.64
CA GLY A 505 23.93 12.59 -2.96
C GLY A 505 23.36 11.16 -2.95
N LEU A 506 22.73 10.74 -1.85
CA LEU A 506 22.20 9.39 -1.63
C LEU A 506 20.70 9.27 -1.98
N ASP A 507 20.19 10.05 -2.93
CA ASP A 507 18.78 9.99 -3.30
C ASP A 507 18.50 8.77 -4.21
N LEU A 508 17.67 7.86 -3.72
CA LEU A 508 17.22 6.66 -4.44
C LEU A 508 15.89 6.87 -5.16
N GLN A 509 15.27 8.05 -5.01
CA GLN A 509 13.99 8.38 -5.64
C GLN A 509 13.98 8.14 -7.17
N PRO A 510 15.05 8.43 -7.94
CA PRO A 510 15.08 8.10 -9.38
C PRO A 510 14.96 6.60 -9.67
N CYS A 511 15.54 5.72 -8.84
CA CYS A 511 15.41 4.27 -9.01
C CYS A 511 14.01 3.78 -8.63
N ILE A 512 13.39 4.40 -7.61
CA ILE A 512 12.03 4.08 -7.20
C ILE A 512 11.03 4.52 -8.27
N ASP A 513 11.18 5.72 -8.81
CA ASP A 513 10.34 6.27 -9.87
C ASP A 513 10.40 5.42 -11.15
N LEU A 514 11.60 4.96 -11.54
CA LEU A 514 11.78 4.02 -12.66
C LEU A 514 10.90 2.77 -12.51
N ILE A 515 10.64 2.30 -11.29
CA ILE A 515 9.86 1.09 -11.03
C ILE A 515 8.36 1.40 -10.88
N GLU A 516 8.00 2.44 -10.12
CA GLU A 516 6.62 2.62 -9.65
C GLU A 516 5.82 3.76 -10.27
N LYS A 517 6.47 4.70 -10.97
CA LYS A 517 5.83 5.96 -11.37
C LYS A 517 4.67 5.69 -12.34
N PRO A 518 3.44 6.14 -12.03
CA PRO A 518 2.28 5.85 -12.87
C PRO A 518 2.05 6.86 -14.01
N ALA A 519 2.61 8.08 -13.92
CA ALA A 519 2.38 9.16 -14.88
C ALA A 519 3.70 9.85 -15.29
N GLY A 520 3.81 10.26 -16.56
CA GLY A 520 5.08 10.59 -17.21
C GLY A 520 5.59 9.36 -18.00
N PRO A 521 6.90 9.21 -18.26
CA PRO A 521 7.42 7.94 -18.78
C PRO A 521 7.08 6.84 -17.74
N PRO A 522 6.19 5.90 -18.06
CA PRO A 522 5.62 4.95 -17.10
C PRO A 522 6.70 4.03 -16.55
N GLY A 523 6.69 3.81 -15.23
CA GLY A 523 7.64 2.91 -14.57
C GLY A 523 7.41 1.45 -14.96
N ILE A 524 8.38 0.60 -14.63
CA ILE A 524 8.38 -0.83 -15.02
C ILE A 524 7.11 -1.57 -14.59
N LEU A 525 6.59 -1.31 -13.38
CA LEU A 525 5.34 -1.94 -12.92
C LEU A 525 4.11 -1.45 -13.68
N ALA A 526 4.06 -0.15 -14.02
CA ALA A 526 2.95 0.41 -14.79
C ALA A 526 2.95 -0.15 -16.23
N LEU A 527 4.13 -0.24 -16.85
CA LEU A 527 4.30 -0.87 -18.16
C LEU A 527 3.91 -2.35 -18.15
N LEU A 528 4.29 -3.06 -17.09
CA LEU A 528 3.92 -4.47 -16.94
C LEU A 528 2.40 -4.64 -16.79
N ASP A 529 1.75 -3.77 -16.01
CA ASP A 529 0.30 -3.79 -15.83
C ASP A 529 -0.44 -3.48 -17.14
N GLU A 530 0.02 -2.49 -17.90
CA GLU A 530 -0.55 -2.18 -19.22
C GLU A 530 -0.43 -3.36 -20.18
N GLU A 531 0.78 -3.93 -20.32
CA GLU A 531 1.01 -5.07 -21.21
C GLU A 531 0.22 -6.31 -20.79
N CYS A 532 -0.07 -6.49 -19.49
CA CYS A 532 -0.95 -7.56 -19.02
C CYS A 532 -2.39 -7.42 -19.55
N TRP A 533 -2.85 -6.20 -19.87
CA TRP A 533 -4.20 -5.97 -20.41
C TRP A 533 -4.28 -6.16 -21.93
N PHE A 534 -3.15 -6.23 -22.64
CA PHE A 534 -3.14 -6.40 -24.09
C PHE A 534 -3.17 -7.89 -24.49
N PRO A 535 -4.21 -8.38 -25.19
CA PRO A 535 -4.41 -9.82 -25.45
C PRO A 535 -3.32 -10.51 -26.29
N LYS A 536 -2.53 -9.73 -27.04
CA LYS A 536 -1.44 -10.23 -27.91
C LYS A 536 -0.05 -9.83 -27.40
N ALA A 537 0.05 -9.22 -26.22
CA ALA A 537 1.32 -8.89 -25.63
C ALA A 537 2.10 -10.16 -25.23
N THR A 538 3.42 -10.07 -25.30
CA THR A 538 4.35 -11.14 -24.91
C THR A 538 5.42 -10.55 -24.01
N ASP A 539 6.12 -11.37 -23.23
CA ASP A 539 7.21 -10.86 -22.38
C ASP A 539 8.29 -10.11 -23.20
N LYS A 540 8.45 -10.46 -24.49
CA LYS A 540 9.31 -9.74 -25.44
C LYS A 540 8.79 -8.35 -25.79
N SER A 541 7.49 -8.22 -26.11
CA SER A 541 6.89 -6.90 -26.38
C SER A 541 6.96 -5.99 -25.16
N PHE A 542 6.81 -6.56 -23.97
CA PHE A 542 7.00 -5.84 -22.71
C PHE A 542 8.44 -5.30 -22.58
N VAL A 543 9.46 -6.15 -22.79
CA VAL A 543 10.87 -5.71 -22.71
C VAL A 543 11.18 -4.62 -23.75
N GLU A 544 10.69 -4.79 -24.99
CA GLU A 544 10.86 -3.79 -26.05
C GLU A 544 10.26 -2.43 -25.65
N LYS A 545 9.06 -2.44 -25.06
CA LYS A 545 8.37 -1.23 -24.57
C LYS A 545 9.10 -0.60 -23.37
N VAL A 546 9.59 -1.40 -22.42
CA VAL A 546 10.43 -0.91 -21.30
C VAL A 546 11.69 -0.23 -21.83
N VAL A 547 12.34 -0.84 -22.82
CA VAL A 547 13.55 -0.31 -23.44
C VAL A 547 13.28 0.96 -24.24
N GLN A 548 12.10 1.10 -24.85
CA GLN A 548 11.66 2.28 -25.57
C GLN A 548 11.38 3.45 -24.61
N GLU A 549 10.65 3.22 -23.52
CA GLU A 549 10.23 4.26 -22.57
C GLU A 549 11.34 4.66 -21.57
N GLN A 550 12.10 3.69 -21.06
CA GLN A 550 13.07 3.89 -19.98
C GLN A 550 14.55 3.78 -20.43
N GLY A 551 14.80 3.59 -21.73
CA GLY A 551 16.13 3.30 -22.26
C GLY A 551 17.21 4.37 -22.01
N THR A 552 16.82 5.61 -21.76
CA THR A 552 17.71 6.75 -21.45
C THR A 552 17.84 7.03 -19.94
N HIS A 553 17.11 6.30 -19.10
CA HIS A 553 17.07 6.55 -17.66
C HIS A 553 18.42 6.20 -17.00
N PRO A 554 19.02 7.05 -16.15
CA PRO A 554 20.35 6.82 -15.56
C PRO A 554 20.49 5.53 -14.74
N LYS A 555 19.38 5.04 -14.17
CA LYS A 555 19.33 3.79 -13.38
C LYS A 555 18.92 2.56 -14.20
N PHE A 556 18.65 2.72 -15.49
CA PHE A 556 18.32 1.63 -16.41
C PHE A 556 19.49 1.34 -17.34
N GLN A 557 19.78 0.07 -17.61
CA GLN A 557 20.84 -0.32 -18.52
C GLN A 557 20.39 -1.48 -19.42
N LYS A 558 20.66 -1.35 -20.74
CA LYS A 558 20.47 -2.44 -21.69
C LYS A 558 21.62 -3.47 -21.52
N PRO A 559 21.35 -4.78 -21.64
CA PRO A 559 22.40 -5.81 -21.61
C PRO A 559 23.45 -5.54 -22.70
N LYS A 560 24.73 -5.76 -22.40
CA LYS A 560 25.83 -5.39 -23.30
C LYS A 560 26.09 -6.43 -24.42
N GLN A 561 25.50 -7.64 -24.36
CA GLN A 561 25.65 -8.67 -25.41
C GLN A 561 24.31 -9.34 -25.81
N LEU A 562 24.12 -9.61 -27.11
CA LEU A 562 22.99 -10.38 -27.68
C LEU A 562 22.93 -11.87 -27.25
N LYS A 563 23.93 -12.36 -26.50
CA LYS A 563 23.99 -13.74 -25.95
C LYS A 563 23.73 -13.80 -24.44
N ASP A 564 23.44 -12.67 -23.79
CA ASP A 564 23.17 -12.66 -22.36
C ASP A 564 21.80 -13.30 -22.05
N LYS A 565 21.73 -14.03 -20.94
CA LYS A 565 20.50 -14.71 -20.47
C LYS A 565 19.48 -13.76 -19.82
N ALA A 566 19.77 -12.45 -19.79
CA ALA A 566 19.00 -11.42 -19.10
C ALA A 566 18.46 -10.39 -20.09
N ASP A 567 17.26 -9.89 -19.83
CA ASP A 567 16.51 -9.04 -20.77
C ASP A 567 16.76 -7.54 -20.52
N PHE A 568 16.92 -7.14 -19.26
CA PHE A 568 17.28 -5.78 -18.87
C PHE A 568 17.94 -5.73 -17.49
N CYS A 569 18.54 -4.58 -17.15
CA CYS A 569 19.26 -4.41 -15.90
C CYS A 569 18.86 -3.10 -15.20
N ILE A 570 18.74 -3.14 -13.87
CA ILE A 570 18.48 -1.96 -13.03
C ILE A 570 19.68 -1.75 -12.10
N ILE A 571 20.10 -0.49 -11.96
CA ILE A 571 21.13 -0.07 -11.02
C ILE A 571 20.46 0.33 -9.70
N HIS A 572 20.42 -0.61 -8.77
CA HIS A 572 19.91 -0.41 -7.42
C HIS A 572 20.97 0.19 -6.49
N TYR A 573 20.58 0.60 -5.29
CA TYR A 573 21.55 1.07 -4.27
C TYR A 573 22.59 0.00 -3.89
N ALA A 574 22.22 -1.28 -3.95
CA ALA A 574 23.09 -2.42 -3.62
C ALA A 574 23.97 -2.89 -4.79
N GLY A 575 23.80 -2.30 -5.99
CA GLY A 575 24.53 -2.67 -7.19
C GLY A 575 23.63 -2.96 -8.40
N LYS A 576 24.26 -3.39 -9.49
CA LYS A 576 23.57 -3.76 -10.73
C LYS A 576 22.90 -5.13 -10.57
N VAL A 577 21.62 -5.23 -10.93
CA VAL A 577 20.87 -6.49 -10.94
C VAL A 577 20.33 -6.77 -12.34
N ASP A 578 20.60 -7.98 -12.84
CA ASP A 578 20.14 -8.46 -14.14
C ASP A 578 18.83 -9.23 -13.97
N TYR A 579 17.78 -8.83 -14.70
CA TYR A 579 16.44 -9.42 -14.64
C TYR A 579 16.08 -10.15 -15.93
N LYS A 580 15.35 -11.26 -15.79
CA LYS A 580 14.78 -12.03 -16.90
C LYS A 580 13.25 -11.93 -16.87
N ALA A 581 12.68 -11.36 -17.92
CA ALA A 581 11.27 -11.04 -18.09
C ALA A 581 10.38 -12.25 -18.46
N ASP A 582 10.97 -13.42 -18.72
CA ASP A 582 10.22 -14.65 -19.01
C ASP A 582 9.08 -14.90 -17.99
N GLU A 583 7.88 -15.10 -18.52
CA GLU A 583 6.64 -15.38 -17.80
C GLU A 583 6.16 -14.22 -16.89
N TRP A 584 6.68 -12.99 -17.03
CA TRP A 584 6.30 -11.87 -16.15
C TRP A 584 4.84 -11.47 -16.32
N LEU A 585 4.33 -11.41 -17.55
CA LEU A 585 2.92 -11.08 -17.80
C LEU A 585 2.00 -12.10 -17.10
N MET A 586 2.32 -13.39 -17.24
CA MET A 586 1.56 -14.47 -16.60
C MET A 586 1.66 -14.41 -15.07
N LYS A 587 2.85 -14.15 -14.52
CA LYS A 587 3.07 -14.02 -13.07
C LYS A 587 2.35 -12.82 -12.46
N ASN A 588 2.27 -11.71 -13.19
CA ASN A 588 1.60 -10.49 -12.73
C ASN A 588 0.07 -10.61 -12.83
N MET A 589 -0.42 -11.38 -13.81
CA MET A 589 -1.85 -11.64 -14.00
C MET A 589 -2.43 -12.65 -13.00
N ASP A 590 -1.70 -13.73 -12.71
CA ASP A 590 -2.11 -14.85 -11.86
C ASP A 590 -3.60 -15.29 -12.00
N PRO A 591 -4.08 -15.54 -13.22
CA PRO A 591 -5.49 -15.78 -13.47
C PRO A 591 -5.92 -17.14 -12.93
N LEU A 592 -7.06 -17.15 -12.24
CA LEU A 592 -7.59 -18.36 -11.62
C LEU A 592 -8.92 -18.76 -12.27
N ASN A 593 -9.24 -20.04 -12.23
CA ASN A 593 -10.48 -20.54 -12.81
C ASN A 593 -11.65 -20.39 -11.83
N ASP A 594 -12.57 -19.46 -12.12
CA ASP A 594 -13.75 -19.16 -11.29
C ASP A 594 -14.60 -20.39 -10.98
N ASN A 595 -14.70 -21.35 -11.92
CA ASN A 595 -15.46 -22.59 -11.70
C ASN A 595 -14.87 -23.43 -10.58
N ILE A 596 -13.53 -23.53 -10.54
CA ILE A 596 -12.82 -24.31 -9.54
C ILE A 596 -12.83 -23.60 -8.19
N ALA A 597 -12.69 -22.26 -8.18
CA ALA A 597 -12.81 -21.50 -6.95
C ALA A 597 -14.20 -21.63 -6.31
N THR A 598 -15.26 -21.55 -7.13
CA THR A 598 -16.65 -21.75 -6.69
C THR A 598 -16.86 -23.17 -6.17
N LEU A 599 -16.30 -24.17 -6.86
CA LEU A 599 -16.37 -25.58 -6.43
C LEU A 599 -15.67 -25.79 -5.07
N LEU A 600 -14.51 -25.15 -4.85
CA LEU A 600 -13.79 -25.23 -3.57
C LEU A 600 -14.52 -24.51 -2.45
N HIS A 601 -15.19 -23.39 -2.74
CA HIS A 601 -16.06 -22.73 -1.76
C HIS A 601 -17.25 -23.61 -1.35
N GLN A 602 -17.79 -24.38 -2.29
CA GLN A 602 -18.86 -25.36 -2.05
C GLN A 602 -18.34 -26.73 -1.56
N SER A 603 -17.07 -26.82 -1.17
CA SER A 603 -16.49 -28.06 -0.65
C SER A 603 -17.27 -28.60 0.55
N SER A 604 -17.36 -29.93 0.63
CA SER A 604 -17.89 -30.63 1.81
C SER A 604 -17.00 -30.47 3.06
N ASP A 605 -15.71 -30.14 2.86
CA ASP A 605 -14.81 -29.83 3.94
C ASP A 605 -14.95 -28.36 4.37
N LYS A 606 -15.34 -28.16 5.63
CA LYS A 606 -15.61 -26.82 6.18
C LYS A 606 -14.38 -25.91 6.16
N PHE A 607 -13.18 -26.47 6.37
CA PHE A 607 -11.95 -25.68 6.38
C PHE A 607 -11.61 -25.18 4.98
N VAL A 608 -11.71 -26.03 3.96
CA VAL A 608 -11.54 -25.63 2.55
C VAL A 608 -12.62 -24.63 2.13
N SER A 609 -13.88 -24.85 2.49
CA SER A 609 -14.98 -23.91 2.20
C SER A 609 -14.72 -22.51 2.78
N GLU A 610 -14.23 -22.43 4.03
CA GLU A 610 -13.85 -21.17 4.67
C GLU A 610 -12.67 -20.49 3.98
N LEU A 611 -11.66 -21.27 3.56
CA LEU A 611 -10.51 -20.77 2.82
C LEU A 611 -10.89 -20.07 1.51
N TRP A 612 -11.94 -20.57 0.87
CA TRP A 612 -12.44 -20.10 -0.41
C TRP A 612 -13.68 -19.20 -0.29
N LYS A 613 -14.10 -18.77 0.90
CA LYS A 613 -15.32 -17.93 1.07
C LYS A 613 -15.33 -16.63 0.27
N ASP A 614 -14.17 -15.99 0.11
CA ASP A 614 -14.03 -14.73 -0.62
C ASP A 614 -13.76 -15.00 -2.13
N VAL A 615 -14.69 -15.70 -2.81
CA VAL A 615 -14.59 -16.00 -4.26
C VAL A 615 -14.83 -14.75 -5.10
N ASP A 616 -15.61 -13.79 -4.61
CA ASP A 616 -16.07 -12.60 -5.35
C ASP A 616 -14.95 -11.65 -5.84
N ARG A 617 -13.71 -11.87 -5.42
CA ARG A 617 -12.51 -11.12 -5.86
C ARG A 617 -11.65 -11.88 -6.87
N ILE A 618 -12.00 -13.12 -7.20
CA ILE A 618 -11.27 -13.96 -8.15
C ILE A 618 -11.80 -13.67 -9.56
N ILE A 619 -10.89 -13.56 -10.53
CA ILE A 619 -11.21 -13.19 -11.90
C ILE A 619 -10.81 -14.33 -12.84
N GLY A 620 -11.76 -14.77 -13.66
CA GLY A 620 -11.56 -15.77 -14.71
C GLY A 620 -10.81 -15.25 -15.93
N LEU A 621 -10.04 -16.14 -16.57
CA LEU A 621 -9.17 -15.86 -17.72
C LEU A 621 -9.84 -15.14 -18.91
N ASP A 622 -11.13 -15.39 -19.21
CA ASP A 622 -11.81 -14.72 -20.33
C ASP A 622 -12.52 -13.40 -19.95
N GLN A 623 -12.70 -13.08 -18.65
CA GLN A 623 -13.14 -11.73 -18.26
C GLN A 623 -12.10 -10.67 -18.67
N VAL A 624 -10.83 -11.07 -18.76
CA VAL A 624 -9.71 -10.26 -19.26
C VAL A 624 -9.77 -10.13 -20.80
N ALA A 625 -10.17 -11.17 -21.53
CA ALA A 625 -10.30 -11.15 -22.98
C ALA A 625 -11.51 -10.33 -23.48
N GLY A 626 -12.59 -10.25 -22.70
CA GLY A 626 -13.81 -9.48 -23.01
C GLY A 626 -13.70 -7.96 -22.78
N MET A 627 -12.57 -7.46 -22.27
CA MET A 627 -12.36 -6.02 -22.00
C MET A 627 -12.00 -5.19 -23.25
N SER A 628 -11.91 -5.83 -24.42
CA SER A 628 -11.46 -5.23 -25.68
C SER A 628 -12.35 -4.12 -26.24
N GLU A 629 -13.60 -3.93 -25.79
CA GLU A 629 -14.55 -3.03 -26.47
C GLU A 629 -14.90 -1.73 -25.72
N THR A 630 -14.41 -1.52 -24.48
CA THR A 630 -14.84 -0.36 -23.65
C THR A 630 -13.77 0.31 -22.79
N ALA A 631 -12.48 0.17 -23.09
CA ALA A 631 -11.41 0.86 -22.36
C ALA A 631 -11.11 2.26 -22.92
N LEU A 632 -11.77 3.30 -22.38
CA LEU A 632 -11.29 4.69 -22.46
C LEU A 632 -10.33 4.99 -21.28
N PRO A 633 -9.19 5.67 -21.51
CA PRO A 633 -8.22 5.97 -20.46
C PRO A 633 -8.62 7.23 -19.68
N GLY A 634 -9.15 7.06 -18.46
CA GLY A 634 -9.35 8.22 -17.57
C GLY A 634 -10.46 8.08 -16.52
N ALA A 635 -10.34 7.15 -15.57
CA ALA A 635 -11.09 7.25 -14.30
C ALA A 635 -10.46 6.36 -13.21
N PHE A 636 -9.53 6.93 -12.44
CA PHE A 636 -8.96 6.31 -11.23
C PHE A 636 -9.99 6.35 -10.08
N LYS A 637 -10.99 5.46 -10.08
CA LYS A 637 -11.71 5.03 -8.86
C LYS A 637 -12.07 3.54 -8.95
N THR A 638 -11.71 2.79 -7.92
CA THR A 638 -11.82 1.34 -7.77
C THR A 638 -13.26 0.83 -7.95
N ARG A 639 -13.60 0.35 -9.15
CA ARG A 639 -14.82 -0.44 -9.39
C ARG A 639 -14.63 -1.86 -8.83
N LYS A 640 -15.63 -2.39 -8.13
CA LYS A 640 -15.74 -3.83 -7.81
C LYS A 640 -15.68 -4.60 -9.14
N GLY A 641 -14.66 -5.46 -9.32
CA GLY A 641 -14.49 -6.30 -10.50
C GLY A 641 -13.39 -5.87 -11.50
N MET A 642 -12.62 -4.81 -11.25
CA MET A 642 -11.47 -4.51 -12.11
C MET A 642 -10.26 -5.41 -11.75
N PHE A 643 -9.63 -5.98 -12.78
CA PHE A 643 -8.43 -6.81 -12.69
C PHE A 643 -7.30 -6.09 -11.97
N ARG A 644 -7.05 -6.47 -10.70
CA ARG A 644 -5.90 -6.00 -9.93
C ARG A 644 -4.77 -6.99 -10.10
N THR A 645 -3.71 -6.53 -10.78
CA THR A 645 -2.48 -7.31 -10.94
C THR A 645 -1.77 -7.50 -9.60
N VAL A 646 -0.88 -8.48 -9.54
CA VAL A 646 -0.01 -8.69 -8.37
C VAL A 646 0.82 -7.44 -8.08
N GLY A 647 1.35 -6.77 -9.11
CA GLY A 647 2.12 -5.52 -8.99
C GLY A 647 1.34 -4.37 -8.34
N GLN A 648 0.06 -4.19 -8.68
CA GLN A 648 -0.79 -3.17 -8.05
C GLN A 648 -1.07 -3.48 -6.58
N LEU A 649 -1.43 -4.72 -6.28
CA LEU A 649 -1.66 -5.15 -4.89
C LEU A 649 -0.39 -4.99 -4.05
N TYR A 650 0.75 -5.34 -4.63
CA TYR A 650 2.07 -5.19 -4.02
C TYR A 650 2.36 -3.73 -3.67
N LYS A 651 2.18 -2.83 -4.64
CA LYS A 651 2.42 -1.39 -4.47
C LYS A 651 1.51 -0.78 -3.39
N GLU A 652 0.22 -1.13 -3.37
CA GLU A 652 -0.72 -0.63 -2.36
C GLU A 652 -0.36 -1.12 -0.95
N GLN A 653 -0.04 -2.41 -0.79
CA GLN A 653 0.38 -2.98 0.49
C GLN A 653 1.65 -2.30 1.01
N LEU A 654 2.64 -2.11 0.14
CA LEU A 654 3.87 -1.43 0.49
C LEU A 654 3.63 0.03 0.85
N ALA A 655 2.79 0.75 0.10
CA ALA A 655 2.44 2.14 0.43
C ALA A 655 1.81 2.27 1.82
N LYS A 656 0.92 1.35 2.20
CA LYS A 656 0.33 1.31 3.55
C LYS A 656 1.37 1.04 4.65
N LEU A 657 2.30 0.10 4.41
CA LEU A 657 3.40 -0.16 5.32
C LEU A 657 4.29 1.09 5.49
N MET A 658 4.67 1.73 4.39
CA MET A 658 5.50 2.94 4.42
C MET A 658 4.82 4.12 5.13
N ALA A 659 3.50 4.30 4.93
CA ALA A 659 2.73 5.29 5.68
C ALA A 659 2.72 5.00 7.18
N THR A 660 2.57 3.74 7.57
CA THR A 660 2.63 3.32 8.98
C THR A 660 4.01 3.61 9.58
N LEU A 661 5.09 3.27 8.88
CA LEU A 661 6.45 3.50 9.36
C LEU A 661 6.79 4.99 9.50
N ARG A 662 6.34 5.84 8.56
CA ARG A 662 6.54 7.29 8.61
C ARG A 662 5.84 7.97 9.80
N ASN A 663 4.76 7.37 10.29
CA ASN A 663 4.01 7.86 11.45
C ASN A 663 4.55 7.33 12.80
N THR A 664 5.62 6.53 12.78
CA THR A 664 6.30 6.02 13.98
C THR A 664 7.71 6.59 14.06
N ASN A 665 8.32 6.59 15.24
CA ASN A 665 9.74 6.91 15.38
C ASN A 665 10.62 5.66 15.09
N PRO A 666 11.43 5.65 14.01
CA PRO A 666 12.13 4.46 13.57
C PRO A 666 13.51 4.28 14.23
N ASN A 667 13.76 3.07 14.71
CA ASN A 667 15.03 2.61 15.25
C ASN A 667 15.65 1.58 14.28
N PHE A 668 16.85 1.86 13.76
CA PHE A 668 17.45 1.03 12.72
C PHE A 668 18.50 0.05 13.26
N VAL A 669 18.42 -1.19 12.77
CA VAL A 669 19.42 -2.25 13.01
C VAL A 669 19.90 -2.78 11.65
N ARG A 670 21.18 -2.53 11.34
CA ARG A 670 21.82 -2.86 10.06
C ARG A 670 22.59 -4.17 10.18
N CYS A 671 22.02 -5.22 9.61
CA CYS A 671 22.57 -6.56 9.59
C CYS A 671 23.51 -6.75 8.39
N ILE A 672 24.71 -7.28 8.64
CA ILE A 672 25.77 -7.47 7.65
C ILE A 672 26.14 -8.96 7.58
N ILE A 673 26.27 -9.49 6.36
CA ILE A 673 26.78 -10.84 6.13
C ILE A 673 28.32 -10.82 6.14
N PRO A 674 29.00 -11.68 6.93
CA PRO A 674 30.47 -11.68 6.96
C PRO A 674 31.11 -12.41 5.77
N ASN A 675 30.45 -13.40 5.18
CA ASN A 675 30.94 -14.18 4.04
C ASN A 675 29.81 -15.00 3.39
N HIS A 676 29.90 -15.26 2.08
CA HIS A 676 28.95 -16.13 1.36
C HIS A 676 29.19 -17.63 1.58
N GLU A 677 30.33 -18.04 2.17
CA GLU A 677 30.63 -19.44 2.50
C GLU A 677 29.81 -19.98 3.69
N LYS A 678 29.02 -19.15 4.36
CA LYS A 678 28.25 -19.49 5.57
C LYS A 678 29.12 -20.04 6.71
N LYS A 679 30.39 -19.63 6.78
CA LYS A 679 31.35 -20.09 7.80
C LYS A 679 31.49 -19.08 8.94
N SER A 680 31.38 -19.57 10.17
CA SER A 680 31.69 -18.78 11.36
C SER A 680 33.19 -18.45 11.43
N GLY A 681 33.54 -17.27 11.94
CA GLY A 681 34.94 -16.86 12.16
C GLY A 681 35.72 -16.51 10.89
N LYS A 682 35.08 -16.45 9.72
CA LYS A 682 35.63 -15.87 8.49
C LYS A 682 34.91 -14.57 8.18
N LEU A 683 35.64 -13.54 7.75
CA LEU A 683 35.08 -12.27 7.30
C LEU A 683 35.77 -11.87 5.99
N ASP A 684 34.98 -11.65 4.95
CA ASP A 684 35.42 -11.13 3.65
C ASP A 684 35.38 -9.60 3.67
N PRO A 685 36.55 -8.92 3.61
CA PRO A 685 36.61 -7.47 3.72
C PRO A 685 35.89 -6.72 2.61
N HIS A 686 35.96 -7.18 1.36
CA HIS A 686 35.36 -6.49 0.21
C HIS A 686 33.84 -6.58 0.24
N LEU A 687 33.32 -7.77 0.55
CA LEU A 687 31.89 -7.98 0.73
C LEU A 687 31.30 -7.10 1.85
N VAL A 688 32.03 -6.97 2.97
CA VAL A 688 31.60 -6.10 4.07
C VAL A 688 31.68 -4.63 3.66
N LEU A 689 32.73 -4.22 2.95
CA LEU A 689 32.86 -2.84 2.44
C LEU A 689 31.71 -2.46 1.51
N ASP A 690 31.37 -3.32 0.54
CA ASP A 690 30.29 -3.06 -0.40
C ASP A 690 28.95 -2.94 0.34
N GLN A 691 28.68 -3.82 1.31
CA GLN A 691 27.50 -3.69 2.15
C GLN A 691 27.48 -2.40 2.98
N LEU A 692 28.62 -1.95 3.52
CA LEU A 692 28.68 -0.72 4.30
C LEU A 692 28.41 0.52 3.43
N ARG A 693 28.91 0.51 2.19
CA ARG A 693 28.65 1.55 1.18
C ARG A 693 27.17 1.59 0.79
N CYS A 694 26.62 0.45 0.38
CA CYS A 694 25.23 0.36 -0.05
C CYS A 694 24.24 0.69 1.07
N ASN A 695 24.52 0.27 2.31
CA ASN A 695 23.66 0.60 3.45
C ASN A 695 23.75 2.09 3.89
N GLY A 696 24.68 2.89 3.34
CA GLY A 696 24.89 4.29 3.72
C GLY A 696 25.40 4.45 5.16
N VAL A 697 26.15 3.47 5.68
CA VAL A 697 26.60 3.46 7.08
C VAL A 697 27.56 4.61 7.36
N LEU A 698 28.49 4.90 6.43
CA LEU A 698 29.46 5.98 6.61
C LEU A 698 28.78 7.35 6.67
N GLU A 699 27.88 7.61 5.73
CA GLU A 699 27.12 8.86 5.65
C GLU A 699 26.24 9.02 6.89
N GLY A 700 25.60 7.93 7.33
CA GLY A 700 24.83 7.91 8.58
C GLY A 700 25.67 8.31 9.80
N ILE A 701 26.92 7.81 9.91
CA ILE A 701 27.84 8.22 11.00
C ILE A 701 28.28 9.68 10.83
N ARG A 702 28.54 10.14 9.60
CA ARG A 702 28.94 11.54 9.32
C ARG A 702 27.89 12.52 9.83
N ILE A 703 26.60 12.28 9.58
CA ILE A 703 25.52 13.11 10.13
C ILE A 703 25.50 13.08 11.64
N CYS A 704 25.56 11.90 12.26
CA CYS A 704 25.50 11.80 13.72
C CYS A 704 26.63 12.57 14.40
N ARG A 705 27.78 12.73 13.72
CA ARG A 705 28.94 13.47 14.21
C ARG A 705 28.90 14.98 13.91
N GLN A 706 28.39 15.37 12.74
CA GLN A 706 28.34 16.77 12.31
C GLN A 706 27.11 17.50 12.84
N GLY A 707 25.98 16.80 12.93
CA GLY A 707 24.71 17.33 13.42
C GLY A 707 24.57 17.27 14.94
N PHE A 708 23.34 17.51 15.39
CA PHE A 708 22.94 17.55 16.79
C PHE A 708 21.78 16.57 17.03
N PRO A 709 22.08 15.26 17.14
CA PRO A 709 21.07 14.19 17.13
C PRO A 709 20.14 14.20 18.34
N ASN A 710 20.50 14.91 19.41
CA ASN A 710 19.70 15.00 20.63
C ASN A 710 18.96 16.34 20.66
N ARG A 711 17.65 16.32 20.82
CA ARG A 711 16.81 17.53 20.89
C ARG A 711 15.87 17.48 22.09
N VAL A 712 15.75 18.59 22.82
CA VAL A 712 14.91 18.71 24.02
C VAL A 712 14.16 20.03 23.98
N VAL A 713 12.85 20.00 24.23
CA VAL A 713 12.00 21.20 24.29
C VAL A 713 12.42 22.06 25.49
N PHE A 714 12.35 23.39 25.38
CA PHE A 714 12.81 24.29 26.44
C PHE A 714 12.17 24.03 27.81
N GLN A 715 10.86 23.78 27.85
CA GLN A 715 10.15 23.50 29.09
C GLN A 715 10.67 22.22 29.76
N GLU A 716 10.86 21.15 28.98
CA GLU A 716 11.38 19.89 29.50
C GLU A 716 12.83 20.05 29.97
N PHE A 717 13.68 20.71 29.18
CA PHE A 717 15.08 20.94 29.55
C PHE A 717 15.19 21.70 30.87
N ARG A 718 14.38 22.75 31.04
CA ARG A 718 14.31 23.50 32.30
C ARG A 718 13.83 22.62 33.44
N GLN A 719 12.65 22.02 33.32
CA GLN A 719 12.06 21.22 34.40
C GLN A 719 12.97 20.07 34.84
N ARG A 720 13.73 19.50 33.89
CA ARG A 720 14.59 18.34 34.12
C ARG A 720 15.93 18.72 34.73
N TYR A 721 16.58 19.78 34.25
CA TYR A 721 17.97 20.12 34.61
C TYR A 721 18.13 21.37 35.50
N GLU A 722 17.04 22.07 35.87
CA GLU A 722 17.11 23.26 36.74
C GLU A 722 17.78 22.99 38.10
N ILE A 723 17.70 21.74 38.59
CA ILE A 723 18.40 21.30 39.81
C ILE A 723 19.93 21.45 39.73
N LEU A 724 20.51 21.42 38.53
CA LEU A 724 21.94 21.60 38.30
C LEU A 724 22.37 23.06 38.35
N THR A 725 21.42 23.99 38.16
CA THR A 725 21.68 25.43 38.06
C THR A 725 20.91 26.20 39.14
N PRO A 726 21.17 25.95 40.44
CA PRO A 726 20.48 26.64 41.52
C PRO A 726 20.76 28.15 41.47
N ASN A 727 19.71 28.95 41.59
CA ASN A 727 19.74 30.42 41.58
C ASN A 727 20.12 31.08 40.24
N SER A 728 20.33 30.31 39.16
CA SER A 728 20.59 30.87 37.83
C SER A 728 19.36 31.48 37.17
N ILE A 729 18.16 31.01 37.54
CA ILE A 729 16.88 31.52 37.05
C ILE A 729 16.23 32.38 38.15
N PRO A 730 15.91 33.66 37.89
CA PRO A 730 15.17 34.51 38.81
C PRO A 730 13.80 33.94 39.20
N LYS A 731 13.36 34.19 40.44
CA LYS A 731 12.01 33.80 40.89
C LYS A 731 10.97 34.67 40.18
N GLY A 732 10.20 34.09 39.25
CA GLY A 732 9.16 34.76 38.46
C GLY A 732 8.90 34.05 37.14
N PHE A 733 7.95 34.56 36.35
CA PHE A 733 7.74 34.09 34.97
C PHE A 733 8.92 34.54 34.09
N MET A 734 9.45 33.61 33.29
CA MET A 734 10.50 33.87 32.32
C MET A 734 10.24 32.99 31.10
N ASP A 735 10.48 33.54 29.92
CA ASP A 735 10.43 32.81 28.66
C ASP A 735 11.32 31.55 28.69
N GLY A 736 10.81 30.45 28.14
CA GLY A 736 11.46 29.14 28.18
C GLY A 736 12.82 29.14 27.47
N LYS A 737 12.93 29.82 26.33
CA LYS A 737 14.18 29.92 25.56
C LYS A 737 15.21 30.70 26.36
N GLN A 738 14.84 31.85 26.91
CA GLN A 738 15.75 32.68 27.69
C GLN A 738 16.20 32.01 29.01
N ALA A 739 15.30 31.26 29.66
CA ALA A 739 15.64 30.44 30.82
C ALA A 739 16.68 29.36 30.45
N CYS A 740 16.49 28.64 29.34
CA CYS A 740 17.46 27.64 28.86
C CYS A 740 18.83 28.26 28.52
N VAL A 741 18.86 29.45 27.90
CA VAL A 741 20.12 30.17 27.61
C VAL A 741 20.89 30.46 28.91
N LEU A 742 20.20 30.93 29.95
CA LEU A 742 20.83 31.20 31.26
C LEU A 742 21.32 29.92 31.94
N MET A 743 20.54 28.85 31.87
CA MET A 743 20.95 27.54 32.39
C MET A 743 22.20 27.02 31.68
N ILE A 744 22.23 27.06 30.35
CA ILE A 744 23.37 26.58 29.55
C ILE A 744 24.63 27.41 29.86
N LYS A 745 24.49 28.72 30.04
CA LYS A 745 25.61 29.58 30.49
C LYS A 745 26.11 29.20 31.89
N ALA A 746 25.20 28.90 32.82
CA ALA A 746 25.56 28.48 34.17
C ALA A 746 26.18 27.07 34.23
N LEU A 747 25.84 26.21 33.27
CA LEU A 747 26.45 24.89 33.08
C LEU A 747 27.81 24.94 32.36
N GLU A 748 28.23 26.13 31.90
CA GLU A 748 29.50 26.36 31.20
C GLU A 748 29.72 25.41 30.00
N LEU A 749 28.65 25.08 29.27
CA LEU A 749 28.73 24.22 28.09
C LEU A 749 29.41 24.94 26.91
N ASP A 750 30.34 24.25 26.23
CA ASP A 750 31.01 24.77 25.03
C ASP A 750 29.98 25.01 23.91
N SER A 751 30.11 26.16 23.23
CA SER A 751 29.17 26.57 22.18
C SER A 751 29.17 25.64 20.96
N ASN A 752 30.16 24.78 20.74
CA ASN A 752 30.15 23.77 19.69
C ASN A 752 29.30 22.55 20.05
N LEU A 753 29.04 22.30 21.33
CA LEU A 753 28.32 21.11 21.83
C LEU A 753 26.80 21.25 21.75
N TYR A 754 26.28 22.47 21.58
CA TYR A 754 24.84 22.72 21.50
C TYR A 754 24.47 23.76 20.44
N ARG A 755 23.20 23.77 20.03
CA ARG A 755 22.55 24.85 19.27
C ARG A 755 21.20 25.15 19.90
N ILE A 756 20.81 26.41 19.91
CA ILE A 756 19.51 26.85 20.45
C ILE A 756 18.60 27.19 19.28
N GLY A 757 17.50 26.46 19.15
CA GLY A 757 16.48 26.66 18.12
C GLY A 757 15.43 27.70 18.51
N GLN A 758 14.26 27.61 17.89
CA GLN A 758 13.10 28.45 18.20
C GLN A 758 12.22 27.85 19.31
N SER A 759 12.15 26.53 19.42
CA SER A 759 11.35 25.81 20.42
C SER A 759 12.15 24.79 21.23
N LYS A 760 13.31 24.37 20.72
CA LYS A 760 14.14 23.28 21.27
C LYS A 760 15.61 23.66 21.44
N VAL A 761 16.30 22.95 22.34
CA VAL A 761 17.77 22.92 22.41
C VAL A 761 18.27 21.63 21.75
N PHE A 762 19.29 21.78 20.93
CA PHE A 762 19.96 20.71 20.21
C PHE A 762 21.34 20.44 20.81
N PHE A 763 21.69 19.18 21.01
CA PHE A 763 22.94 18.76 21.63
C PHE A 763 23.67 17.73 20.76
N ARG A 764 25.00 17.77 20.80
CA ARG A 764 25.83 16.69 20.25
C ARG A 764 25.65 15.41 21.07
N ALA A 765 26.03 14.28 20.48
CA ALA A 765 26.05 12.99 21.16
C ALA A 765 26.92 13.07 22.45
N GLY A 766 26.46 12.41 23.52
CA GLY A 766 27.15 12.35 24.81
C GLY A 766 26.87 13.50 25.79
N VAL A 767 26.47 14.70 25.33
CA VAL A 767 26.27 15.86 26.21
C VAL A 767 25.12 15.65 27.20
N LEU A 768 23.96 15.17 26.72
CA LEU A 768 22.82 14.87 27.59
C LEU A 768 23.11 13.75 28.59
N ALA A 769 23.95 12.77 28.21
CA ALA A 769 24.36 11.70 29.12
C ALA A 769 25.11 12.27 30.33
N HIS A 770 26.09 13.14 30.07
CA HIS A 770 26.82 13.84 31.13
C HIS A 770 25.91 14.69 32.03
N LEU A 771 24.96 15.43 31.45
CA LEU A 771 23.99 16.22 32.24
C LEU A 771 23.09 15.34 33.11
N GLU A 772 22.67 14.17 32.61
CA GLU A 772 21.88 13.22 33.41
C GLU A 772 22.71 12.57 34.53
N GLU A 773 23.99 12.26 34.30
CA GLU A 773 24.88 11.74 35.36
C GLU A 773 25.05 12.75 36.49
N GLU A 774 25.34 14.01 36.18
CA GLU A 774 25.43 15.09 37.18
C GLU A 774 24.11 15.25 37.94
N ARG A 775 22.98 15.15 37.25
CA ARG A 775 21.65 15.24 37.84
C ARG A 775 21.38 14.06 38.77
N ASP A 776 21.68 12.84 38.34
CA ASP A 776 21.50 11.63 39.15
C ASP A 776 22.36 11.71 40.42
N LEU A 777 23.59 12.21 40.34
CA LEU A 777 24.45 12.46 41.51
C LEU A 777 23.80 13.42 42.51
N LYS A 778 23.18 14.52 42.05
CA LYS A 778 22.49 15.48 42.92
C LYS A 778 21.21 14.92 43.56
N ILE A 779 20.46 14.09 42.83
CA ILE A 779 19.17 13.56 43.30
C ILE A 779 19.35 12.32 44.19
N THR A 780 20.48 11.62 44.10
CA THR A 780 20.76 10.36 44.82
C THR A 780 20.49 10.46 46.32
N ASP A 781 20.93 11.52 47.00
CA ASP A 781 20.72 11.69 48.44
C ASP A 781 19.24 11.78 48.82
N VAL A 782 18.46 12.50 48.01
CA VAL A 782 17.00 12.64 48.19
C VAL A 782 16.30 11.30 47.96
N ILE A 783 16.70 10.57 46.91
CA ILE A 783 16.18 9.24 46.60
C ILE A 783 16.46 8.27 47.76
N ILE A 784 17.68 8.25 48.30
CA ILE A 784 18.04 7.36 49.41
C ILE A 784 17.19 7.68 50.65
N GLY A 785 17.03 8.97 50.98
CA GLY A 785 16.17 9.42 52.07
C GLY A 785 14.71 8.97 51.90
N PHE A 786 14.14 9.19 50.71
CA PHE A 786 12.77 8.76 50.39
C PHE A 786 12.62 7.24 50.41
N GLN A 787 13.56 6.49 49.83
CA GLN A 787 13.56 5.02 49.83
C GLN A 787 13.60 4.47 51.26
N ALA A 788 14.39 5.06 52.16
CA ALA A 788 14.44 4.67 53.56
C ALA A 788 13.06 4.87 54.25
N CYS A 789 12.42 6.02 54.02
CA CYS A 789 11.07 6.31 54.53
C CYS A 789 10.03 5.31 54.00
N CYS A 790 10.02 5.04 52.70
CA CYS A 790 9.10 4.09 52.05
C CYS A 790 9.30 2.66 52.55
N ARG A 791 10.55 2.18 52.64
CA ARG A 791 10.88 0.87 53.22
C ARG A 791 10.42 0.78 54.67
N GLY A 792 10.64 1.83 55.46
CA GLY A 792 10.15 1.92 56.84
C GLY A 792 8.63 1.86 56.94
N TYR A 793 7.91 2.61 56.09
CA TYR A 793 6.44 2.60 56.04
C TYR A 793 5.90 1.20 55.67
N LEU A 794 6.41 0.59 54.61
CA LEU A 794 6.02 -0.75 54.17
C LEU A 794 6.31 -1.80 55.25
N ALA A 795 7.49 -1.74 55.89
CA ALA A 795 7.87 -2.64 56.96
C ALA A 795 6.93 -2.52 58.17
N ARG A 796 6.57 -1.29 58.59
CA ARG A 796 5.61 -1.08 59.68
C ARG A 796 4.22 -1.60 59.34
N LYS A 797 3.72 -1.37 58.11
CA LYS A 797 2.42 -1.89 57.66
C LYS A 797 2.40 -3.43 57.60
N ALA A 798 3.46 -4.04 57.07
CA ALA A 798 3.61 -5.48 57.02
C ALA A 798 3.74 -6.09 58.42
N PHE A 799 4.49 -5.44 59.32
CA PHE A 799 4.63 -5.84 60.71
C PHE A 799 3.30 -5.77 61.46
N ALA A 800 2.55 -4.67 61.33
CA ALA A 800 1.22 -4.51 61.93
C ALA A 800 0.27 -5.62 61.44
N LYS A 801 0.27 -5.92 60.14
CA LYS A 801 -0.51 -7.05 59.58
C LYS A 801 -0.08 -8.39 60.18
N ARG A 802 1.22 -8.63 60.33
CA ARG A 802 1.75 -9.86 60.94
C ARG A 802 1.44 -9.96 62.43
N GLN A 803 1.44 -8.84 63.15
CA GLN A 803 1.05 -8.77 64.56
C GLN A 803 -0.44 -9.04 64.72
N GLN A 804 -1.29 -8.47 63.87
CA GLN A 804 -2.72 -8.79 63.83
C GLN A 804 -2.94 -10.27 63.56
N GLN A 805 -2.23 -10.85 62.58
CA GLN A 805 -2.25 -12.29 62.30
C GLN A 805 -1.80 -13.11 63.51
N LEU A 806 -0.74 -12.71 64.23
CA LEU A 806 -0.26 -13.40 65.42
C LEU A 806 -1.29 -13.35 66.55
N THR A 807 -1.93 -12.20 66.78
CA THR A 807 -2.98 -12.05 67.78
C THR A 807 -4.18 -12.92 67.41
N ALA A 808 -4.64 -12.88 66.16
CA ALA A 808 -5.69 -13.75 65.66
C ALA A 808 -5.31 -15.23 65.82
N MET A 809 -4.07 -15.60 65.47
CA MET A 809 -3.54 -16.95 65.64
C MET A 809 -3.55 -17.39 67.11
N LYS A 810 -3.17 -16.53 68.06
CA LYS A 810 -3.24 -16.84 69.50
C LYS A 810 -4.67 -17.04 69.98
N VAL A 811 -5.62 -16.22 69.51
CA VAL A 811 -7.05 -16.37 69.81
C VAL A 811 -7.57 -17.69 69.25
N LEU A 812 -7.24 -18.01 68.00
CA LEU A 812 -7.60 -19.29 67.37
C LEU A 812 -6.99 -20.47 68.12
N GLN A 813 -5.70 -20.41 68.44
CA GLN A 813 -4.99 -21.44 69.18
C GLN A 813 -5.62 -21.68 70.56
N ARG A 814 -5.95 -20.61 71.30
CA ARG A 814 -6.64 -20.70 72.60
C ARG A 814 -8.01 -21.34 72.45
N ASN A 815 -8.80 -20.94 71.44
CA ASN A 815 -10.11 -21.52 71.17
C ASN A 815 -10.01 -23.01 70.80
N CYS A 816 -9.08 -23.39 69.92
CA CYS A 816 -8.84 -24.79 69.58
C CYS A 816 -8.41 -25.60 70.81
N ALA A 817 -7.53 -25.06 71.65
CA ALA A 817 -7.10 -25.73 72.89
C ALA A 817 -8.27 -25.90 73.89
N ALA A 818 -9.11 -24.87 74.05
CA ALA A 818 -10.32 -24.96 74.87
C ALA A 818 -11.31 -25.99 74.31
N TYR A 819 -11.53 -25.99 73.00
CA TYR A 819 -12.37 -26.98 72.34
C TYR A 819 -11.83 -28.41 72.53
N LEU A 820 -10.52 -28.64 72.39
CA LEU A 820 -9.90 -29.95 72.65
C LEU A 820 -10.12 -30.44 74.08
N LYS A 821 -10.16 -29.53 75.07
CA LYS A 821 -10.50 -29.85 76.47
C LYS A 821 -11.99 -30.13 76.65
N LEU A 822 -12.86 -29.30 76.06
CA LEU A 822 -14.30 -29.36 76.27
C LEU A 822 -15.01 -30.44 75.44
N ARG A 823 -14.48 -30.82 74.27
CA ARG A 823 -15.16 -31.76 73.34
C ARG A 823 -15.48 -33.13 73.96
N ASN A 824 -14.66 -33.57 74.92
CA ASN A 824 -14.80 -34.85 75.62
C ASN A 824 -15.57 -34.73 76.95
N TRP A 825 -15.94 -33.52 77.37
CA TRP A 825 -16.66 -33.29 78.61
C TRP A 825 -18.13 -33.68 78.47
N GLN A 826 -18.66 -34.49 79.38
CA GLN A 826 -20.02 -35.03 79.26
C GLN A 826 -21.10 -33.92 79.29
N TRP A 827 -20.90 -32.87 80.09
CA TRP A 827 -21.78 -31.70 80.12
C TRP A 827 -21.80 -30.93 78.80
N TRP A 828 -20.67 -30.86 78.09
CA TRP A 828 -20.62 -30.24 76.76
C TRP A 828 -21.50 -31.00 75.76
N ARG A 829 -21.49 -32.34 75.80
CA ARG A 829 -22.37 -33.18 74.95
C ARG A 829 -23.85 -32.90 75.23
N LEU A 830 -24.25 -32.84 76.49
CA LEU A 830 -25.63 -32.51 76.87
C LEU A 830 -26.01 -31.10 76.40
N PHE A 831 -25.17 -30.11 76.68
CA PHE A 831 -25.38 -28.73 76.26
C PHE A 831 -25.52 -28.59 74.74
N THR A 832 -24.68 -29.27 73.95
CA THR A 832 -24.78 -29.25 72.47
C THR A 832 -26.05 -29.89 71.92
N LYS A 833 -26.69 -30.82 72.66
CA LYS A 833 -27.99 -31.40 72.28
C LYS A 833 -29.16 -30.49 72.64
N VAL A 834 -29.07 -29.74 73.74
CA VAL A 834 -30.14 -28.87 74.23
C VAL A 834 -30.12 -27.49 73.57
N LYS A 835 -28.95 -26.90 73.35
CA LYS A 835 -28.79 -25.55 72.77
C LYS A 835 -29.56 -25.35 71.45
N PRO A 836 -29.57 -26.29 70.48
CA PRO A 836 -30.34 -26.14 69.25
C PRO A 836 -31.85 -26.16 69.42
N LEU A 837 -32.39 -26.53 70.59
CA LEU A 837 -33.83 -26.49 70.88
C LEU A 837 -34.29 -25.12 71.40
N LEU A 838 -33.35 -24.26 71.82
CA LEU A 838 -33.59 -22.91 72.34
C LEU A 838 -33.22 -21.86 71.27
N GLN A 839 -34.00 -21.79 70.18
CA GLN A 839 -33.65 -20.98 69.00
C GLN A 839 -34.28 -19.59 68.95
N VAL A 840 -35.12 -19.18 69.89
CA VAL A 840 -35.94 -17.96 69.75
C VAL A 840 -35.10 -16.71 69.43
N SER A 841 -34.03 -16.47 70.19
CA SER A 841 -33.13 -15.32 69.93
C SER A 841 -32.32 -15.48 68.63
N ARG A 842 -31.99 -16.72 68.25
CA ARG A 842 -31.26 -17.02 67.01
C ARG A 842 -32.14 -16.84 65.78
N GLN A 843 -33.43 -17.16 65.89
CA GLN A 843 -34.41 -16.93 64.83
C GLN A 843 -34.64 -15.43 64.61
N GLU A 844 -34.65 -14.62 65.66
CA GLU A 844 -34.70 -13.15 65.54
C GLU A 844 -33.42 -12.58 64.88
N GLU A 845 -32.23 -13.01 65.31
CA GLU A 845 -30.96 -12.60 64.68
C GLU A 845 -30.87 -13.06 63.21
N GLU A 846 -31.27 -14.29 62.91
CA GLU A 846 -31.30 -14.81 61.53
C GLU A 846 -32.35 -14.07 60.69
N MET A 847 -33.49 -13.68 61.27
CA MET A 847 -34.51 -12.88 60.59
C MET A 847 -33.98 -11.49 60.24
N MET A 848 -33.33 -10.79 61.18
CA MET A 848 -32.72 -9.48 60.91
C MET A 848 -31.58 -9.58 59.88
N ALA A 849 -30.71 -10.59 59.98
CA ALA A 849 -29.65 -10.81 59.00
C ALA A 849 -30.20 -11.13 57.61
N LYS A 850 -31.30 -11.90 57.54
CA LYS A 850 -31.99 -12.19 56.28
C LYS A 850 -32.68 -10.96 55.70
N GLU A 851 -33.20 -10.09 56.54
CA GLU A 851 -33.79 -8.83 56.11
C GLU A 851 -32.72 -7.89 55.52
N GLU A 852 -31.56 -7.75 56.17
CA GLU A 852 -30.42 -6.97 55.65
C GLU A 852 -29.86 -7.58 54.34
N GLU A 853 -29.76 -8.91 54.27
CA GLU A 853 -29.36 -9.62 53.05
C GLU A 853 -30.36 -9.38 51.91
N LEU A 854 -31.67 -9.44 52.19
CA LEU A 854 -32.72 -9.17 51.21
C LEU A 854 -32.66 -7.73 50.70
N VAL A 855 -32.38 -6.75 51.57
CA VAL A 855 -32.18 -5.35 51.14
C VAL A 855 -30.99 -5.24 50.19
N LYS A 856 -29.82 -5.80 50.56
CA LYS A 856 -28.62 -5.77 49.70
C LYS A 856 -28.81 -6.50 48.38
N VAL A 857 -29.57 -7.60 48.37
CA VAL A 857 -29.89 -8.33 47.13
C VAL A 857 -30.84 -7.52 46.27
N ARG A 858 -31.88 -6.89 46.84
CA ARG A 858 -32.79 -6.00 46.12
C ARG A 858 -32.07 -4.80 45.50
N GLU A 859 -31.16 -4.16 46.23
CA GLU A 859 -30.35 -3.06 45.70
C GLU A 859 -29.48 -3.49 44.52
N LYS A 860 -28.81 -4.65 44.63
CA LYS A 860 -28.02 -5.22 43.53
C LYS A 860 -28.88 -5.62 42.33
N GLN A 861 -30.06 -6.18 42.59
CA GLN A 861 -31.00 -6.56 41.55
C GLN A 861 -31.52 -5.32 40.82
N LEU A 862 -31.94 -4.28 41.54
CA LEU A 862 -32.40 -3.02 40.95
C LEU A 862 -31.30 -2.37 40.10
N ALA A 863 -30.06 -2.36 40.58
CA ALA A 863 -28.92 -1.86 39.80
C ALA A 863 -28.64 -2.69 38.54
N ALA A 864 -28.84 -4.01 38.60
CA ALA A 864 -28.69 -4.90 37.45
C ALA A 864 -29.85 -4.73 36.45
N GLU A 865 -31.08 -4.58 36.93
CA GLU A 865 -32.27 -4.31 36.11
C GLU A 865 -32.12 -2.97 35.38
N ASN A 866 -31.66 -1.91 36.06
CA ASN A 866 -31.40 -0.61 35.42
C ASN A 866 -30.33 -0.71 34.33
N ARG A 867 -29.26 -1.50 34.54
CA ARG A 867 -28.26 -1.73 33.48
C ARG A 867 -28.82 -2.55 32.33
N LEU A 868 -29.72 -3.49 32.61
CA LEU A 868 -30.33 -4.33 31.59
C LEU A 868 -31.30 -3.51 30.73
N THR A 869 -32.09 -2.63 31.33
CA THR A 869 -32.95 -1.70 30.60
C THR A 869 -32.13 -0.71 29.76
N GLU A 870 -31.03 -0.16 30.29
CA GLU A 870 -30.08 0.64 29.51
C GLU A 870 -29.55 -0.14 28.29
N MET A 871 -29.15 -1.40 28.46
CA MET A 871 -28.69 -2.26 27.36
C MET A 871 -29.79 -2.59 26.35
N GLU A 872 -31.04 -2.80 26.79
CA GLU A 872 -32.20 -3.03 25.91
C GLU A 872 -32.54 -1.77 25.09
N THR A 873 -32.46 -0.58 25.71
CA THR A 873 -32.65 0.68 24.98
C THR A 873 -31.56 0.88 23.92
N LEU A 874 -30.31 0.58 24.24
CA LEU A 874 -29.20 0.63 23.28
C LEU A 874 -29.38 -0.41 22.17
N GLN A 875 -29.81 -1.63 22.48
CA GLN A 875 -30.09 -2.66 21.48
C GLN A 875 -31.21 -2.22 20.53
N SER A 876 -32.25 -1.55 21.06
CA SER A 876 -33.35 -1.02 20.27
C SER A 876 -32.89 0.12 19.34
N GLN A 877 -32.03 1.01 19.83
CA GLN A 877 -31.38 2.04 19.00
C GLN A 877 -30.55 1.42 17.88
N LEU A 878 -29.70 0.44 18.19
CA LEU A 878 -28.89 -0.26 17.18
C LEU A 878 -29.74 -1.01 16.15
N MET A 879 -30.89 -1.56 16.56
CA MET A 879 -31.85 -2.18 15.63
C MET A 879 -32.53 -1.16 14.73
N ALA A 880 -32.85 0.04 15.23
CA ALA A 880 -33.37 1.13 14.43
C ALA A 880 -32.33 1.63 13.42
N GLU A 881 -31.07 1.82 13.83
CA GLU A 881 -29.97 2.15 12.93
C GLU A 881 -29.75 1.08 11.86
N LYS A 882 -29.81 -0.20 12.24
CA LYS A 882 -29.74 -1.32 11.28
C LYS A 882 -30.86 -1.25 10.26
N LEU A 883 -32.09 -0.95 10.68
CA LEU A 883 -33.23 -0.83 9.76
C LEU A 883 -33.02 0.34 8.80
N GLN A 884 -32.57 1.50 9.31
CA GLN A 884 -32.24 2.66 8.49
C GLN A 884 -31.14 2.36 7.46
N LEU A 885 -30.10 1.63 7.86
CA LEU A 885 -29.06 1.17 6.93
C LEU A 885 -29.61 0.19 5.88
N GLN A 886 -30.57 -0.65 6.25
CA GLN A 886 -31.21 -1.57 5.32
C GLN A 886 -32.09 -0.84 4.30
N GLU A 887 -32.81 0.20 4.72
CA GLU A 887 -33.55 1.11 3.83
C GLU A 887 -32.60 1.87 2.89
N GLN A 888 -31.49 2.40 3.41
CA GLN A 888 -30.46 3.03 2.59
C GLN A 888 -29.86 2.07 1.57
N LEU A 889 -29.57 0.83 1.96
CA LEU A 889 -29.06 -0.20 1.05
C LEU A 889 -30.07 -0.53 -0.06
N GLN A 890 -31.36 -0.59 0.26
CA GLN A 890 -32.41 -0.81 -0.73
C GLN A 890 -32.49 0.36 -1.71
N ALA A 891 -32.47 1.61 -1.22
CA ALA A 891 -32.43 2.80 -2.07
C ALA A 891 -31.18 2.84 -2.96
N GLU A 892 -30.00 2.48 -2.43
CA GLU A 892 -28.78 2.35 -3.23
C GLU A 892 -28.89 1.23 -4.28
N THR A 893 -29.58 0.13 -3.98
CA THR A 893 -29.81 -0.97 -4.93
C THR A 893 -30.70 -0.52 -6.09
N GLU A 894 -31.76 0.24 -5.80
CA GLU A 894 -32.64 0.85 -6.79
C GLU A 894 -31.87 1.85 -7.66
N LEU A 895 -31.08 2.75 -7.05
CA LEU A 895 -30.20 3.68 -7.77
C LEU A 895 -29.14 2.95 -8.63
N CYS A 896 -28.60 1.83 -8.15
CA CYS A 896 -27.70 0.99 -8.94
C CYS A 896 -28.42 0.39 -10.16
N ALA A 897 -29.66 -0.09 -10.01
CA ALA A 897 -30.44 -0.60 -11.13
C ALA A 897 -30.73 0.49 -12.18
N GLU A 898 -31.11 1.70 -11.74
CA GLU A 898 -31.26 2.86 -12.62
C GLU A 898 -29.95 3.22 -13.34
N ALA A 899 -28.83 3.19 -12.63
CA ALA A 899 -27.52 3.46 -13.21
C ALA A 899 -27.09 2.37 -14.22
N GLU A 900 -27.41 1.10 -13.97
CA GLU A 900 -27.18 -0.01 -14.90
C GLU A 900 -28.03 0.15 -16.17
N GLU A 901 -29.30 0.53 -16.03
CA GLU A 901 -30.17 0.81 -17.17
C GLU A 901 -29.65 1.99 -18.00
N LEU A 902 -29.24 3.08 -17.33
CA LEU A 902 -28.64 4.24 -17.99
C LEU A 902 -27.35 3.86 -18.72
N ARG A 903 -26.49 3.04 -18.11
CA ARG A 903 -25.28 2.52 -18.76
C ARG A 903 -25.59 1.67 -19.98
N ALA A 904 -26.61 0.82 -19.92
CA ALA A 904 -27.04 0.03 -21.07
C ALA A 904 -27.53 0.94 -22.21
N ARG A 905 -28.34 1.96 -21.90
CA ARG A 905 -28.78 2.97 -22.89
C ARG A 905 -27.60 3.74 -23.50
N LEU A 906 -26.63 4.15 -22.68
CA LEU A 906 -25.43 4.83 -23.16
C LEU A 906 -24.53 3.91 -24.01
N THR A 907 -24.46 2.62 -23.69
CA THR A 907 -23.69 1.64 -24.48
C THR A 907 -24.33 1.43 -25.85
N ALA A 908 -25.66 1.34 -25.93
CA ALA A 908 -26.37 1.29 -27.21
C ALA A 908 -26.11 2.55 -28.04
N LYS A 909 -26.19 3.74 -27.44
CA LYS A 909 -25.83 5.00 -28.13
C LYS A 909 -24.38 5.05 -28.58
N LYS A 910 -23.45 4.48 -27.80
CA LYS A 910 -22.03 4.37 -28.20
C LYS A 910 -21.90 3.51 -29.45
N GLN A 911 -22.56 2.36 -29.49
CA GLN A 911 -22.53 1.47 -30.66
C GLN A 911 -23.11 2.14 -31.91
N GLU A 912 -24.26 2.83 -31.76
CA GLU A 912 -24.86 3.62 -32.85
C GLU A 912 -23.89 4.70 -33.37
N LEU A 913 -23.22 5.41 -32.46
CA LEU A 913 -22.23 6.43 -32.84
C LEU A 913 -20.97 5.82 -33.48
N GLU A 914 -20.53 4.66 -33.03
CA GLU A 914 -19.38 3.94 -33.60
C GLU A 914 -19.67 3.43 -35.02
N GLU A 915 -20.91 2.98 -35.28
CA GLU A 915 -21.39 2.62 -36.62
C GLU A 915 -21.43 3.85 -37.53
N ILE A 916 -22.00 4.97 -37.07
CA ILE A 916 -22.00 6.23 -37.81
C ILE A 916 -20.57 6.72 -38.10
N CYS A 917 -19.65 6.60 -37.14
CA CYS A 917 -18.25 6.96 -37.34
C CYS A 917 -17.58 6.08 -38.41
N HIS A 918 -17.78 4.76 -38.39
CA HIS A 918 -17.26 3.88 -39.43
C HIS A 918 -17.83 4.21 -40.81
N ASP A 919 -19.13 4.48 -40.89
CA ASP A 919 -19.77 4.90 -42.15
C ASP A 919 -19.21 6.23 -42.66
N LEU A 920 -18.91 7.18 -41.76
CA LEU A 920 -18.29 8.45 -42.12
C LEU A 920 -16.83 8.27 -42.54
N GLU A 921 -16.05 7.43 -41.87
CA GLU A 921 -14.67 7.11 -42.27
C GLU A 921 -14.64 6.45 -43.65
N ALA A 922 -15.51 5.48 -43.91
CA ALA A 922 -15.64 4.83 -45.21
C ALA A 922 -16.04 5.84 -46.32
N ARG A 923 -16.95 6.77 -46.02
CA ARG A 923 -17.31 7.85 -46.95
C ARG A 923 -16.17 8.81 -47.23
N VAL A 924 -15.35 9.12 -46.23
CA VAL A 924 -14.16 9.95 -46.41
C VAL A 924 -13.16 9.23 -47.32
N GLU A 925 -12.92 7.93 -47.11
CA GLU A 925 -12.05 7.13 -47.96
C GLU A 925 -12.58 7.05 -49.41
N GLU A 926 -13.88 6.83 -49.61
CA GLU A 926 -14.51 6.88 -50.94
C GLU A 926 -14.35 8.25 -51.61
N GLU A 927 -14.54 9.35 -50.89
CA GLU A 927 -14.37 10.70 -51.44
C GLU A 927 -12.90 11.03 -51.70
N GLU A 928 -11.95 10.53 -50.91
CA GLU A 928 -10.51 10.62 -51.19
C GLU A 928 -10.14 9.86 -52.47
N GLU A 929 -10.62 8.62 -52.64
CA GLU A 929 -10.43 7.85 -53.88
C GLU A 929 -11.06 8.55 -55.09
N ARG A 930 -12.27 9.11 -54.92
CA ARG A 930 -12.95 9.89 -55.95
C ARG A 930 -12.17 11.14 -56.32
N CYS A 931 -11.60 11.83 -55.34
CA CYS A 931 -10.75 13.00 -55.56
C CYS A 931 -9.47 12.62 -56.33
N GLN A 932 -8.82 11.51 -55.95
CA GLN A 932 -7.66 10.97 -56.69
C GLN A 932 -8.02 10.60 -58.13
N HIS A 933 -9.18 9.98 -58.35
CA HIS A 933 -9.67 9.63 -59.68
C HIS A 933 -9.90 10.88 -60.54
N LEU A 934 -10.60 11.88 -60.00
CA LEU A 934 -10.81 13.17 -60.68
C LEU A 934 -9.48 13.89 -60.96
N GLN A 935 -8.51 13.80 -60.05
CA GLN A 935 -7.19 14.40 -60.24
C GLN A 935 -6.39 13.68 -61.34
N ALA A 936 -6.51 12.36 -61.45
CA ALA A 936 -5.92 11.57 -62.53
C ALA A 936 -6.58 11.87 -63.88
N GLU A 937 -7.91 11.96 -63.94
CA GLU A 937 -8.64 12.37 -65.15
C GLU A 937 -8.26 13.79 -65.58
N LYS A 938 -8.18 14.73 -64.64
CA LYS A 938 -7.72 16.10 -64.90
C LYS A 938 -6.31 16.10 -65.49
N LYS A 939 -5.39 15.30 -64.95
CA LYS A 939 -4.01 15.18 -65.46
C LYS A 939 -3.98 14.59 -66.87
N LYS A 940 -4.82 13.59 -67.15
CA LYS A 940 -4.95 12.98 -68.48
C LYS A 940 -5.55 13.97 -69.49
N MET A 941 -6.56 14.73 -69.10
CA MET A 941 -7.09 15.83 -69.92
C MET A 941 -6.04 16.90 -70.19
N GLN A 942 -5.24 17.28 -69.18
CA GLN A 942 -4.14 18.23 -69.35
C GLN A 942 -3.08 17.71 -70.33
N GLN A 943 -2.70 16.43 -70.24
CA GLN A 943 -1.81 15.81 -71.23
C GLN A 943 -2.41 15.81 -72.63
N ASN A 944 -3.68 15.43 -72.79
CA ASN A 944 -4.34 15.47 -74.08
C ASN A 944 -4.40 16.89 -74.67
N ILE A 945 -4.64 17.91 -73.84
CA ILE A 945 -4.60 19.32 -74.28
C ILE A 945 -3.19 19.67 -74.76
N GLN A 946 -2.16 19.28 -74.01
CA GLN A 946 -0.76 19.57 -74.34
C GLN A 946 -0.32 18.85 -75.63
N GLU A 947 -0.71 17.59 -75.83
CA GLU A 947 -0.48 16.84 -77.07
C GLU A 947 -1.21 17.47 -78.26
N LEU A 948 -2.44 17.95 -78.07
CA LEU A 948 -3.19 18.66 -79.11
C LEU A 948 -2.56 20.03 -79.43
N GLU A 949 -2.04 20.75 -78.44
CA GLU A 949 -1.28 21.99 -78.64
C GLU A 949 0.00 21.72 -79.44
N GLU A 950 0.73 20.66 -79.12
CA GLU A 950 1.97 20.28 -79.82
C GLU A 950 1.68 19.81 -81.26
N GLN A 951 0.63 19.01 -81.48
CA GLN A 951 0.16 18.63 -82.82
C GLN A 951 -0.27 19.84 -83.65
N LEU A 952 -0.93 20.82 -83.02
CA LEU A 952 -1.33 22.05 -83.70
C LEU A 952 -0.10 22.86 -84.14
N GLU A 953 0.93 22.95 -83.30
CA GLU A 953 2.18 23.62 -83.62
C GLU A 953 2.95 22.90 -84.73
N GLU A 954 2.99 21.56 -84.71
CA GLU A 954 3.58 20.75 -85.79
C GLU A 954 2.85 20.95 -87.12
N GLU A 955 1.52 20.89 -87.13
CA GLU A 955 0.69 21.13 -88.33
C GLU A 955 0.84 22.58 -88.84
N GLU A 956 0.92 23.58 -87.97
CA GLU A 956 1.22 24.96 -88.36
C GLU A 956 2.60 25.08 -89.02
N SER A 957 3.61 24.39 -88.49
CA SER A 957 4.96 24.35 -89.06
C SER A 957 5.01 23.63 -90.42
N ALA A 958 4.27 22.53 -90.57
CA ALA A 958 4.13 21.77 -91.82
C ALA A 958 3.41 22.61 -92.88
N ARG A 959 2.36 23.32 -92.49
CA ARG A 959 1.63 24.26 -93.36
C ARG A 959 2.55 25.38 -93.85
N GLN A 960 3.41 25.93 -93.00
CA GLN A 960 4.40 26.93 -93.43
C GLN A 960 5.41 26.37 -94.44
N LYS A 961 5.89 25.14 -94.25
CA LYS A 961 6.80 24.48 -95.23
C LYS A 961 6.12 24.21 -96.57
N LEU A 962 4.91 23.67 -96.57
CA LEU A 962 4.14 23.42 -97.78
C LEU A 962 3.82 24.72 -98.55
N GLN A 963 3.57 25.82 -97.83
CA GLN A 963 3.38 27.13 -98.46
C GLN A 963 4.65 27.60 -99.20
N LEU A 964 5.83 27.37 -98.62
CA LEU A 964 7.13 27.66 -99.24
C LEU A 964 7.38 26.78 -100.48
N GLU A 965 7.12 25.47 -100.39
CA GLU A 965 7.26 24.55 -101.53
C GLU A 965 6.34 24.92 -102.69
N LYS A 966 5.07 25.24 -102.40
CA LYS A 966 4.08 25.66 -103.41
C LYS A 966 4.58 26.83 -104.27
N VAL A 967 5.08 27.89 -103.62
CA VAL A 967 5.62 29.07 -104.33
C VAL A 967 6.80 28.69 -105.23
N THR A 968 7.63 27.73 -104.80
CA THR A 968 8.78 27.27 -105.56
C THR A 968 8.39 26.42 -106.78
N THR A 969 7.33 25.61 -106.67
CA THR A 969 6.80 24.81 -107.80
C THR A 969 6.05 25.66 -108.82
N GLU A 970 5.28 26.67 -108.41
CA GLU A 970 4.59 27.58 -109.31
C GLU A 970 5.57 28.35 -110.22
N ALA A 971 6.76 28.68 -109.71
CA ALA A 971 7.82 29.31 -110.50
C ALA A 971 8.44 28.38 -111.57
N LYS A 972 8.44 27.06 -111.36
CA LYS A 972 8.98 26.08 -112.33
C LYS A 972 7.97 25.74 -113.43
N LEU A 973 6.68 25.74 -113.12
CA LEU A 973 5.62 25.38 -114.05
C LEU A 973 5.46 26.41 -115.18
N LYS A 974 5.59 27.70 -114.86
CA LYS A 974 5.59 28.79 -115.85
C LYS A 974 6.68 28.70 -116.92
N LYS A 975 7.80 28.04 -116.61
CA LYS A 975 8.94 27.91 -117.54
C LYS A 975 8.74 26.78 -118.55
N LEU A 976 7.94 25.77 -118.21
CA LEU A 976 7.67 24.61 -119.08
C LEU A 976 6.51 24.86 -120.06
N GLU A 977 5.58 25.75 -119.73
CA GLU A 977 4.46 26.13 -120.61
C GLU A 977 4.92 26.90 -121.87
N GLU A 978 6.01 27.68 -121.78
CA GLU A 978 6.55 28.43 -122.93
C GLU A 978 7.21 27.52 -123.99
N ASP A 979 7.74 26.35 -123.58
CA ASP A 979 8.45 25.44 -124.49
C ASP A 979 7.49 24.52 -125.30
N GLN A 980 6.25 24.30 -124.83
CA GLN A 980 5.30 23.36 -125.45
C GLN A 980 4.61 23.91 -126.72
N ILE A 981 4.44 25.24 -126.84
CA ILE A 981 3.71 25.87 -127.96
C ILE A 981 4.50 25.78 -129.29
N ILE A 982 5.83 25.69 -129.24
CA ILE A 982 6.69 25.69 -130.44
C ILE A 982 6.66 24.35 -131.18
N LEU A 983 6.27 23.26 -130.51
CA LEU A 983 6.38 21.89 -131.04
C LEU A 983 5.13 21.37 -131.78
N GLU A 984 3.95 21.97 -131.59
CA GLU A 984 2.70 21.48 -132.22
C GLU A 984 2.55 21.83 -133.71
N ASP A 985 3.23 22.86 -134.22
CA ASP A 985 3.00 23.43 -135.58
C ASP A 985 3.61 22.61 -136.74
N GLN A 986 4.59 21.74 -136.49
CA GLN A 986 5.33 21.07 -137.58
C GLN A 986 4.80 19.69 -137.99
N ASN A 987 4.01 19.00 -137.18
CA ASN A 987 4.01 17.53 -137.26
C ASN A 987 2.86 16.81 -137.97
N CYS A 988 1.68 17.40 -138.24
CA CYS A 988 0.56 16.59 -138.76
C CYS A 988 0.19 16.76 -140.25
N LYS A 989 0.83 17.68 -141.01
CA LYS A 989 0.76 17.70 -142.50
C LYS A 989 1.40 16.46 -143.13
N LEU A 990 2.29 15.76 -142.43
CA LEU A 990 2.95 14.53 -142.91
C LEU A 990 2.23 13.24 -142.47
N ALA A 991 1.27 13.31 -141.55
CA ALA A 991 0.65 12.10 -140.97
C ALA A 991 -0.49 11.48 -141.81
N LYS A 992 -0.96 12.16 -142.87
CA LYS A 992 -2.04 11.66 -143.74
C LYS A 992 -1.63 10.54 -144.73
N GLU A 993 -0.34 10.25 -144.92
CA GLU A 993 0.13 9.23 -145.89
C GLU A 993 0.79 7.98 -145.26
N LYS A 994 0.98 7.92 -143.93
CA LYS A 994 1.51 6.74 -143.23
C LYS A 994 0.47 5.61 -143.02
N LYS A 995 -0.52 5.54 -143.91
CA LYS A 995 -1.72 4.71 -143.76
C LYS A 995 -1.52 3.23 -144.04
N LEU A 996 -0.59 2.79 -144.89
CA LEU A 996 -0.94 1.61 -145.67
C LEU A 996 0.05 0.46 -145.70
N LEU A 997 1.28 0.60 -145.19
CA LEU A 997 2.32 -0.31 -145.67
C LEU A 997 3.39 -0.81 -144.70
N GLU A 998 3.25 -0.64 -143.38
CA GLU A 998 4.18 -1.33 -142.45
C GLU A 998 3.52 -2.10 -141.30
N ASP A 999 2.30 -2.53 -141.59
CA ASP A 999 1.59 -3.72 -141.07
C ASP A 999 2.38 -5.05 -141.19
N ARG A 1000 3.73 -5.09 -141.18
CA ARG A 1000 4.42 -6.40 -141.32
C ARG A 1000 5.82 -6.61 -140.74
N ILE A 1001 6.42 -5.65 -140.03
CA ILE A 1001 7.69 -5.88 -139.30
C ILE A 1001 7.73 -5.36 -137.82
N ALA A 1002 6.75 -4.59 -137.28
CA ALA A 1002 6.80 -4.06 -135.88
C ALA A 1002 6.44 -5.07 -134.75
N GLU A 1003 6.65 -6.35 -135.04
CA GLU A 1003 6.53 -7.60 -134.26
C GLU A 1003 7.48 -7.69 -133.04
N PHE A 1004 8.17 -6.60 -132.71
CA PHE A 1004 8.73 -6.34 -131.39
C PHE A 1004 8.14 -5.03 -130.85
N THR A 1005 7.15 -5.04 -130.00
CA THR A 1005 6.70 -6.14 -129.17
C THR A 1005 5.37 -5.65 -128.65
N THR A 1006 4.37 -6.45 -128.87
CA THR A 1006 2.93 -6.31 -128.66
C THR A 1006 2.51 -5.93 -127.22
N ASN A 1007 3.19 -4.97 -126.57
CA ASN A 1007 3.45 -5.03 -125.13
C ASN A 1007 3.55 -3.71 -124.36
N LEU A 1008 2.99 -2.60 -124.83
CA LEU A 1008 2.58 -1.56 -123.86
C LEU A 1008 1.61 -0.53 -124.44
N THR A 1009 1.30 -0.63 -125.73
CA THR A 1009 0.18 0.03 -126.40
C THR A 1009 -1.16 -0.55 -125.95
N GLU A 1010 -1.36 -0.57 -124.63
CA GLU A 1010 -2.54 -0.06 -123.95
C GLU A 1010 -2.52 1.47 -124.00
N GLU A 1011 -2.36 2.00 -125.20
CA GLU A 1011 -2.87 3.33 -125.43
C GLU A 1011 -4.37 3.20 -125.53
N GLU A 1012 -5.01 4.12 -124.83
CA GLU A 1012 -6.30 4.71 -125.16
C GLU A 1012 -7.22 3.83 -126.01
N GLU A 1013 -8.33 3.43 -125.42
CA GLU A 1013 -9.51 4.20 -125.75
C GLU A 1013 -10.71 3.84 -124.89
N LYS A 1014 -11.57 4.84 -124.83
CA LYS A 1014 -13.02 4.73 -124.69
C LYS A 1014 -13.51 4.58 -123.24
N SER A 1015 -13.77 5.68 -122.53
CA SER A 1015 -14.76 6.70 -122.95
C SER A 1015 -15.91 6.07 -123.76
N LYS A 1016 -17.09 5.94 -123.15
CA LYS A 1016 -18.36 5.38 -123.69
C LYS A 1016 -18.62 3.92 -123.30
N SER A 1017 -19.35 3.77 -122.20
CA SER A 1017 -20.76 3.58 -122.46
C SER A 1017 -21.61 4.17 -121.35
N LEU A 1018 -21.93 5.46 -121.53
CA LEU A 1018 -23.33 5.87 -121.56
C LEU A 1018 -24.23 4.66 -121.90
N ALA A 1019 -25.28 4.48 -121.11
CA ALA A 1019 -26.58 4.08 -121.67
C ALA A 1019 -26.91 2.60 -121.93
N LYS A 1020 -26.19 1.57 -121.45
CA LYS A 1020 -26.55 0.17 -121.79
C LYS A 1020 -27.40 -0.66 -120.81
N LEU A 1021 -27.90 -0.15 -119.69
CA LEU A 1021 -28.83 -0.91 -118.82
C LEU A 1021 -29.72 -0.01 -117.93
N LYS A 1022 -30.60 0.91 -118.35
CA LYS A 1022 -31.65 0.99 -119.40
C LYS A 1022 -32.44 -0.28 -119.70
N ASN A 1023 -31.82 -1.38 -120.13
CA ASN A 1023 -32.54 -2.65 -120.25
C ASN A 1023 -32.83 -3.24 -118.87
N LYS A 1024 -33.91 -4.01 -118.74
CA LYS A 1024 -34.20 -4.88 -117.59
C LYS A 1024 -34.67 -4.26 -116.26
N HIS A 1025 -35.18 -3.02 -116.31
CA HIS A 1025 -36.50 -2.73 -115.73
C HIS A 1025 -37.60 -3.71 -116.21
N GLU A 1026 -37.39 -4.50 -117.26
CA GLU A 1026 -38.30 -5.59 -117.65
C GLU A 1026 -38.12 -6.89 -116.86
N ALA A 1027 -37.00 -7.12 -116.14
CA ALA A 1027 -36.93 -8.24 -115.19
C ALA A 1027 -37.74 -7.94 -113.91
N MET A 1028 -38.00 -6.66 -113.65
CA MET A 1028 -38.94 -6.17 -112.63
C MET A 1028 -40.40 -6.55 -112.95
N ILE A 1029 -40.71 -6.93 -114.20
CA ILE A 1029 -42.01 -7.49 -114.60
C ILE A 1029 -42.02 -8.99 -114.44
N THR A 1030 -40.86 -9.67 -114.44
CA THR A 1030 -40.76 -11.06 -113.95
C THR A 1030 -40.79 -11.15 -112.42
N ASP A 1031 -41.58 -10.26 -111.86
CA ASP A 1031 -42.85 -10.74 -111.34
C ASP A 1031 -42.76 -11.12 -109.88
N LEU A 1032 -43.06 -10.20 -108.97
CA LEU A 1032 -44.43 -9.71 -108.84
C LEU A 1032 -45.48 -10.86 -108.89
N GLU A 1033 -45.64 -11.68 -109.96
CA GLU A 1033 -46.34 -12.99 -109.91
C GLU A 1033 -45.78 -13.93 -108.84
N GLU A 1034 -44.46 -14.04 -108.66
CA GLU A 1034 -43.87 -14.92 -107.65
C GLU A 1034 -44.01 -14.34 -106.23
N ARG A 1035 -44.23 -13.02 -106.12
CA ARG A 1035 -44.55 -12.34 -104.85
C ARG A 1035 -46.03 -12.49 -104.48
N LEU A 1036 -46.95 -12.56 -105.44
CA LEU A 1036 -48.38 -12.80 -105.16
C LEU A 1036 -48.62 -14.16 -104.48
N ARG A 1037 -47.90 -15.21 -104.89
CA ARG A 1037 -48.00 -16.53 -104.24
C ARG A 1037 -47.41 -16.57 -102.82
N ARG A 1038 -46.42 -15.72 -102.51
CA ARG A 1038 -45.87 -15.61 -101.15
C ARG A 1038 -46.85 -14.89 -100.21
N GLU A 1039 -47.64 -13.97 -100.73
CA GLU A 1039 -48.61 -13.20 -99.95
C GLU A 1039 -49.81 -14.05 -99.47
N GLU A 1040 -50.33 -14.97 -100.29
CA GLU A 1040 -51.48 -15.80 -99.92
C GLU A 1040 -51.18 -16.77 -98.76
N LYS A 1041 -49.94 -17.25 -98.63
CA LYS A 1041 -49.55 -18.15 -97.53
C LYS A 1041 -49.25 -17.38 -96.24
N GLN A 1042 -48.60 -16.21 -96.35
CA GLN A 1042 -48.36 -15.31 -95.22
C GLN A 1042 -49.64 -14.84 -94.54
N ARG A 1043 -50.75 -14.68 -95.29
CA ARG A 1043 -52.05 -14.30 -94.72
C ARG A 1043 -52.61 -15.32 -93.72
N GLN A 1044 -52.41 -16.63 -93.95
CA GLN A 1044 -52.87 -17.68 -93.01
C GLN A 1044 -52.00 -17.78 -91.74
N GLU A 1045 -50.72 -17.44 -91.82
CA GLU A 1045 -49.83 -17.36 -90.64
C GLU A 1045 -50.08 -16.08 -89.82
N LEU A 1046 -50.39 -14.96 -90.49
CA LEU A 1046 -50.73 -13.67 -89.86
C LEU A 1046 -52.01 -13.73 -89.01
N GLU A 1047 -52.99 -14.55 -89.38
CA GLU A 1047 -54.25 -14.68 -88.62
C GLU A 1047 -54.08 -15.53 -87.35
N LYS A 1048 -53.08 -16.42 -87.31
CA LYS A 1048 -52.66 -17.15 -86.09
C LYS A 1048 -51.82 -16.28 -85.16
N THR A 1049 -50.94 -15.42 -85.68
CA THR A 1049 -50.16 -14.50 -84.84
C THR A 1049 -51.03 -13.37 -84.28
N ARG A 1050 -52.06 -12.91 -84.99
CA ARG A 1050 -53.01 -11.90 -84.47
C ARG A 1050 -53.70 -12.35 -83.17
N ARG A 1051 -54.14 -13.61 -83.08
CA ARG A 1051 -54.76 -14.15 -81.85
C ARG A 1051 -53.78 -14.30 -80.68
N LYS A 1052 -52.48 -14.45 -80.94
CA LYS A 1052 -51.44 -14.44 -79.89
C LYS A 1052 -51.18 -13.01 -79.40
N LEU A 1053 -51.06 -12.06 -80.35
CA LEU A 1053 -50.81 -10.65 -80.04
C LEU A 1053 -52.00 -9.97 -79.35
N GLU A 1054 -53.25 -10.41 -79.60
CA GLU A 1054 -54.43 -9.95 -78.85
C GLU A 1054 -54.40 -10.38 -77.37
N GLY A 1055 -53.78 -11.52 -77.02
CA GLY A 1055 -53.55 -11.94 -75.62
C GLY A 1055 -52.37 -11.23 -74.95
N ASP A 1056 -51.27 -11.03 -75.68
CA ASP A 1056 -50.11 -10.28 -75.17
C ASP A 1056 -50.45 -8.79 -74.95
N SER A 1057 -51.38 -8.22 -75.73
CA SER A 1057 -51.85 -6.85 -75.58
C SER A 1057 -52.72 -6.63 -74.34
N THR A 1058 -53.46 -7.64 -73.88
CA THR A 1058 -54.23 -7.55 -72.62
C THR A 1058 -53.28 -7.61 -71.41
N ASP A 1059 -52.28 -8.50 -71.44
CA ASP A 1059 -51.31 -8.64 -70.34
C ASP A 1059 -50.42 -7.39 -70.19
N LEU A 1060 -50.03 -6.74 -71.30
CA LEU A 1060 -49.29 -5.48 -71.27
C LEU A 1060 -50.16 -4.29 -70.82
N SER A 1061 -51.46 -4.32 -71.08
CA SER A 1061 -52.38 -3.27 -70.61
C SER A 1061 -52.53 -3.31 -69.07
N ASP A 1062 -52.55 -4.50 -68.48
CA ASP A 1062 -52.62 -4.68 -67.03
C ASP A 1062 -51.29 -4.29 -66.33
N GLN A 1063 -50.14 -4.59 -66.94
CA GLN A 1063 -48.82 -4.15 -66.43
C GLN A 1063 -48.63 -2.63 -66.50
N ILE A 1064 -49.15 -1.95 -67.53
CA ILE A 1064 -49.10 -0.49 -67.64
C ILE A 1064 -49.96 0.18 -66.55
N ALA A 1065 -51.13 -0.39 -66.22
CA ALA A 1065 -51.98 0.11 -65.15
C ALA A 1065 -51.31 -0.02 -63.77
N GLU A 1066 -50.61 -1.13 -63.52
CA GLU A 1066 -49.86 -1.36 -62.27
C GLU A 1066 -48.65 -0.43 -62.12
N LEU A 1067 -47.90 -0.19 -63.20
CA LEU A 1067 -46.79 0.76 -63.21
C LEU A 1067 -47.25 2.22 -63.07
N GLN A 1068 -48.42 2.59 -63.62
CA GLN A 1068 -49.00 3.92 -63.42
C GLN A 1068 -49.44 4.15 -61.97
N ALA A 1069 -49.93 3.11 -61.27
CA ALA A 1069 -50.24 3.17 -59.85
C ALA A 1069 -48.97 3.34 -58.99
N GLN A 1070 -47.90 2.60 -59.29
CA GLN A 1070 -46.61 2.73 -58.59
C GLN A 1070 -45.95 4.10 -58.81
N ILE A 1071 -46.05 4.68 -60.01
CA ILE A 1071 -45.53 6.04 -60.28
C ILE A 1071 -46.32 7.10 -59.51
N ALA A 1072 -47.64 6.93 -59.35
CA ALA A 1072 -48.46 7.85 -58.56
C ALA A 1072 -48.11 7.78 -57.06
N GLU A 1073 -47.90 6.57 -56.53
CA GLU A 1073 -47.49 6.36 -55.14
C GLU A 1073 -46.09 6.89 -54.84
N LEU A 1074 -45.12 6.65 -55.74
CA LEU A 1074 -43.76 7.18 -55.61
C LEU A 1074 -43.71 8.71 -55.74
N LYS A 1075 -44.54 9.33 -56.60
CA LYS A 1075 -44.66 10.80 -56.64
C LYS A 1075 -45.27 11.38 -55.37
N MET A 1076 -46.21 10.69 -54.75
CA MET A 1076 -46.80 11.13 -53.48
C MET A 1076 -45.81 10.97 -52.31
N GLN A 1077 -45.00 9.90 -52.30
CA GLN A 1077 -43.92 9.72 -51.34
C GLN A 1077 -42.78 10.74 -51.55
N LEU A 1078 -42.42 11.05 -52.79
CA LEU A 1078 -41.42 12.08 -53.11
C LEU A 1078 -41.88 13.47 -52.64
N ALA A 1079 -43.12 13.87 -52.93
CA ALA A 1079 -43.67 15.15 -52.47
C ALA A 1079 -43.70 15.25 -50.94
N LYS A 1080 -44.05 14.15 -50.25
CA LYS A 1080 -44.03 14.09 -48.78
C LYS A 1080 -42.61 14.16 -48.21
N LYS A 1081 -41.64 13.56 -48.90
CA LYS A 1081 -40.22 13.64 -48.54
C LYS A 1081 -39.63 15.03 -48.83
N GLU A 1082 -40.04 15.69 -49.90
CA GLU A 1082 -39.66 17.08 -50.19
C GLU A 1082 -40.24 18.05 -49.14
N GLU A 1083 -41.47 17.82 -48.67
CA GLU A 1083 -42.09 18.60 -47.58
C GLU A 1083 -41.40 18.32 -46.23
N GLU A 1084 -41.03 17.07 -45.93
CA GLU A 1084 -40.21 16.70 -44.76
C GLU A 1084 -38.81 17.31 -44.82
N VAL A 1085 -38.18 17.37 -46.00
CA VAL A 1085 -36.86 17.99 -46.19
C VAL A 1085 -36.95 19.51 -46.07
N GLN A 1086 -38.00 20.16 -46.60
CA GLN A 1086 -38.22 21.59 -46.37
C GLN A 1086 -38.51 21.90 -44.90
N ALA A 1087 -39.30 21.07 -44.21
CA ALA A 1087 -39.55 21.20 -42.78
C ALA A 1087 -38.28 20.94 -41.95
N ALA A 1088 -37.43 20.01 -42.37
CA ALA A 1088 -36.13 19.75 -41.75
C ALA A 1088 -35.14 20.90 -42.00
N LEU A 1089 -35.10 21.48 -43.19
CA LEU A 1089 -34.28 22.66 -43.49
C LEU A 1089 -34.75 23.89 -42.71
N ALA A 1090 -36.06 24.10 -42.58
CA ALA A 1090 -36.61 25.14 -41.72
C ALA A 1090 -36.29 24.90 -40.24
N ARG A 1091 -36.34 23.65 -39.76
CA ARG A 1091 -35.89 23.28 -38.42
C ARG A 1091 -34.39 23.44 -38.24
N VAL A 1092 -33.57 23.19 -39.26
CA VAL A 1092 -32.12 23.40 -39.20
C VAL A 1092 -31.79 24.89 -39.16
N GLU A 1093 -32.54 25.75 -39.85
CA GLU A 1093 -32.44 27.21 -39.72
C GLU A 1093 -32.93 27.70 -38.34
N GLU A 1094 -34.01 27.13 -37.81
CA GLU A 1094 -34.53 27.41 -36.47
C GLU A 1094 -33.57 26.90 -35.37
N GLU A 1095 -32.96 25.73 -35.55
CA GLU A 1095 -31.91 25.17 -34.69
C GLU A 1095 -30.60 25.93 -34.86
N ALA A 1096 -30.26 26.46 -36.03
CA ALA A 1096 -29.08 27.30 -36.23
C ALA A 1096 -29.25 28.67 -35.57
N THR A 1097 -30.45 29.25 -35.63
CA THR A 1097 -30.78 30.49 -34.91
C THR A 1097 -30.88 30.25 -33.41
N GLN A 1098 -31.46 29.13 -32.95
CA GLN A 1098 -31.42 28.71 -31.55
C GLN A 1098 -30.01 28.37 -31.07
N LYS A 1099 -29.16 27.74 -31.90
CA LYS A 1099 -27.75 27.48 -31.61
C LYS A 1099 -26.97 28.78 -31.52
N ASN A 1100 -27.25 29.77 -32.37
CA ASN A 1100 -26.61 31.07 -32.28
C ASN A 1100 -27.11 31.88 -31.08
N MET A 1101 -28.39 31.80 -30.73
CA MET A 1101 -28.93 32.35 -29.47
C MET A 1101 -28.36 31.62 -28.26
N ALA A 1102 -28.22 30.29 -28.31
CA ALA A 1102 -27.63 29.48 -27.26
C ALA A 1102 -26.13 29.72 -27.15
N LEU A 1103 -25.40 29.94 -28.24
CA LEU A 1103 -23.99 30.34 -28.22
C LEU A 1103 -23.82 31.75 -27.67
N LYS A 1104 -24.75 32.67 -27.96
CA LYS A 1104 -24.77 34.00 -27.35
C LYS A 1104 -25.11 33.91 -25.86
N LYS A 1105 -26.04 33.03 -25.49
CA LYS A 1105 -26.41 32.76 -24.10
C LYS A 1105 -25.34 31.98 -23.36
N ILE A 1106 -24.57 31.13 -24.04
CA ILE A 1106 -23.38 30.47 -23.52
C ILE A 1106 -22.30 31.51 -23.31
N ARG A 1107 -22.07 32.46 -24.21
CA ARG A 1107 -21.13 33.57 -23.96
C ARG A 1107 -21.57 34.49 -22.83
N GLU A 1108 -22.87 34.78 -22.73
CA GLU A 1108 -23.44 35.54 -21.59
C GLU A 1108 -23.36 34.72 -20.29
N LEU A 1109 -23.58 33.40 -20.35
CA LEU A 1109 -23.42 32.49 -19.22
C LEU A 1109 -21.95 32.24 -18.89
N GLU A 1110 -21.02 32.31 -19.84
CA GLU A 1110 -19.57 32.22 -19.64
C GLU A 1110 -19.07 33.52 -19.01
N SER A 1111 -19.63 34.67 -19.42
CA SER A 1111 -19.41 35.95 -18.75
C SER A 1111 -20.01 35.95 -17.34
N GLN A 1112 -21.21 35.40 -17.16
CA GLN A 1112 -21.82 35.23 -15.84
C GLN A 1112 -21.12 34.15 -15.02
N ILE A 1113 -20.54 33.11 -15.63
CA ILE A 1113 -19.72 32.11 -14.96
C ILE A 1113 -18.39 32.74 -14.57
N SER A 1114 -17.84 33.65 -15.39
CA SER A 1114 -16.66 34.43 -15.03
C SER A 1114 -16.96 35.39 -13.89
N GLU A 1115 -18.08 36.13 -13.92
CA GLU A 1115 -18.54 36.95 -12.80
C GLU A 1115 -18.88 36.10 -11.58
N LEU A 1116 -19.54 34.94 -11.74
CA LEU A 1116 -19.83 34.00 -10.66
C LEU A 1116 -18.59 33.27 -10.17
N GLN A 1117 -17.55 33.14 -10.98
CA GLN A 1117 -16.24 32.61 -10.59
C GLN A 1117 -15.47 33.67 -9.82
N GLU A 1118 -15.55 34.93 -10.22
CA GLU A 1118 -15.00 36.06 -9.49
C GLU A 1118 -15.77 36.29 -8.19
N ASP A 1119 -17.09 36.11 -8.19
CA ASP A 1119 -17.96 36.10 -7.01
C ASP A 1119 -17.74 34.84 -6.17
N LEU A 1120 -17.45 33.67 -6.76
CA LEU A 1120 -17.09 32.46 -6.02
C LEU A 1120 -15.67 32.57 -5.46
N GLU A 1121 -14.76 33.27 -6.12
CA GLU A 1121 -13.43 33.60 -5.60
C GLU A 1121 -13.53 34.67 -4.51
N SER A 1122 -14.43 35.64 -4.66
CA SER A 1122 -14.79 36.63 -3.65
C SER A 1122 -15.54 35.98 -2.47
N GLU A 1123 -16.40 35.00 -2.71
CA GLU A 1123 -17.11 34.21 -1.72
C GLU A 1123 -16.17 33.18 -1.09
N ARG A 1124 -15.21 32.62 -1.81
CA ARG A 1124 -14.12 31.79 -1.25
C ARG A 1124 -13.16 32.63 -0.45
N ALA A 1125 -12.86 33.86 -0.88
CA ALA A 1125 -12.06 34.80 -0.11
C ALA A 1125 -12.83 35.23 1.14
N SER A 1126 -14.13 35.53 1.02
CA SER A 1126 -15.02 35.88 2.12
C SER A 1126 -15.32 34.70 3.04
N ARG A 1127 -15.36 33.47 2.51
CA ARG A 1127 -15.51 32.21 3.23
C ARG A 1127 -14.21 31.81 3.88
N ASN A 1128 -13.06 32.05 3.28
CA ASN A 1128 -11.76 31.92 3.93
C ASN A 1128 -11.60 33.01 4.99
N LYS A 1129 -12.16 34.21 4.78
CA LYS A 1129 -12.19 35.27 5.79
C LYS A 1129 -13.21 34.97 6.90
N ALA A 1130 -14.31 34.29 6.60
CA ALA A 1130 -15.33 33.83 7.53
C ALA A 1130 -14.92 32.52 8.22
N GLU A 1131 -14.14 31.65 7.59
CA GLU A 1131 -13.51 30.47 8.19
C GLU A 1131 -12.33 30.89 9.03
N LYS A 1132 -11.57 31.90 8.60
CA LYS A 1132 -10.59 32.57 9.44
C LYS A 1132 -11.27 33.27 10.60
N GLN A 1133 -12.35 34.02 10.40
CA GLN A 1133 -13.14 34.58 11.50
C GLN A 1133 -13.86 33.51 12.33
N LYS A 1134 -14.22 32.35 11.80
CA LYS A 1134 -14.79 31.21 12.56
C LYS A 1134 -13.72 30.47 13.32
N ARG A 1135 -12.48 30.48 12.82
CA ARG A 1135 -11.31 29.95 13.49
C ARG A 1135 -10.80 30.94 14.54
N ASP A 1136 -10.81 32.23 14.28
CA ASP A 1136 -10.53 33.30 15.22
C ASP A 1136 -11.64 33.38 16.27
N LEU A 1137 -12.93 33.31 15.89
CA LEU A 1137 -14.07 33.15 16.81
C LEU A 1137 -14.08 31.78 17.47
N GLY A 1138 -13.46 30.76 16.87
CA GLY A 1138 -13.34 29.42 17.42
C GLY A 1138 -12.22 29.34 18.45
N GLU A 1139 -11.13 30.07 18.21
CA GLU A 1139 -10.02 30.33 19.12
C GLU A 1139 -10.46 31.33 20.20
N GLU A 1140 -11.33 32.30 19.90
CA GLU A 1140 -12.00 33.17 20.90
C GLU A 1140 -13.10 32.42 21.64
N LEU A 1141 -13.77 31.43 21.05
CA LEU A 1141 -14.77 30.59 21.72
C LEU A 1141 -14.09 29.49 22.53
N GLU A 1142 -12.93 28.99 22.11
CA GLU A 1142 -12.03 28.20 22.97
C GLU A 1142 -11.39 29.06 24.04
N ALA A 1143 -10.98 30.31 23.76
CA ALA A 1143 -10.48 31.24 24.77
C ALA A 1143 -11.61 31.68 25.72
N LEU A 1144 -12.84 31.87 25.24
CA LEU A 1144 -14.03 32.10 26.05
C LEU A 1144 -14.50 30.81 26.72
N LYS A 1145 -14.23 29.62 26.18
CA LYS A 1145 -14.45 28.34 26.88
C LYS A 1145 -13.41 28.14 27.96
N THR A 1146 -12.18 28.58 27.73
CA THR A 1146 -11.10 28.55 28.71
C THR A 1146 -11.32 29.64 29.75
N GLU A 1147 -11.83 30.82 29.38
CA GLU A 1147 -12.34 31.84 30.32
C GLU A 1147 -13.66 31.40 30.95
N LEU A 1148 -14.50 30.59 30.31
CA LEU A 1148 -15.73 30.01 30.88
C LEU A 1148 -15.38 28.84 31.80
N GLU A 1149 -14.34 28.06 31.51
CA GLU A 1149 -13.77 27.03 32.36
C GLU A 1149 -13.00 27.67 33.52
N ASP A 1150 -12.26 28.75 33.31
CA ASP A 1150 -11.63 29.56 34.36
C ASP A 1150 -12.68 30.34 35.17
N THR A 1151 -13.78 30.80 34.55
CA THR A 1151 -14.90 31.39 35.28
C THR A 1151 -15.80 30.32 35.90
N LEU A 1152 -15.90 29.10 35.38
CA LEU A 1152 -16.57 27.95 36.02
C LEU A 1152 -15.73 27.40 37.16
N ASP A 1153 -14.41 27.41 37.06
CA ASP A 1153 -13.47 27.09 38.14
C ASP A 1153 -13.42 28.23 39.16
N SER A 1154 -13.55 29.50 38.75
CA SER A 1154 -13.77 30.65 39.64
C SER A 1154 -15.16 30.63 40.30
N THR A 1155 -16.20 30.17 39.59
CA THR A 1155 -17.58 30.07 40.10
C THR A 1155 -17.75 28.81 40.96
N ALA A 1156 -17.03 27.72 40.65
CA ALA A 1156 -16.90 26.53 41.47
C ALA A 1156 -16.05 26.84 42.70
N ALA A 1157 -14.95 27.59 42.58
CA ALA A 1157 -14.18 28.10 43.71
C ALA A 1157 -14.99 29.10 44.54
N GLN A 1158 -15.84 29.95 43.94
CA GLN A 1158 -16.77 30.82 44.65
C GLN A 1158 -17.92 30.05 45.28
N GLN A 1159 -18.47 29.00 44.67
CA GLN A 1159 -19.47 28.11 45.26
C GLN A 1159 -18.86 27.27 46.38
N GLU A 1160 -17.61 26.85 46.27
CA GLU A 1160 -16.89 26.13 47.32
C GLU A 1160 -16.49 27.08 48.46
N LEU A 1161 -16.15 28.35 48.18
CA LEU A 1161 -16.01 29.42 49.18
C LEU A 1161 -17.35 29.82 49.81
N ARG A 1162 -18.45 29.80 49.06
CA ARG A 1162 -19.80 30.09 49.56
C ARG A 1162 -20.33 28.93 50.40
N SER A 1163 -20.03 27.69 50.01
CA SER A 1163 -20.30 26.47 50.77
C SER A 1163 -19.43 26.40 52.03
N LYS A 1164 -18.14 26.77 51.97
CA LYS A 1164 -17.27 26.93 53.15
C LYS A 1164 -17.74 28.08 54.04
N ARG A 1165 -18.21 29.21 53.49
CA ARG A 1165 -18.83 30.29 54.26
C ARG A 1165 -20.18 29.89 54.85
N GLU A 1166 -21.00 29.08 54.17
CA GLU A 1166 -22.24 28.53 54.73
C GLU A 1166 -21.95 27.48 55.81
N GLN A 1167 -20.89 26.69 55.67
CA GLN A 1167 -20.41 25.79 56.72
C GLN A 1167 -19.81 26.56 57.90
N GLU A 1168 -19.03 27.63 57.67
CA GLU A 1168 -18.53 28.52 58.72
C GLU A 1168 -19.67 29.28 59.40
N VAL A 1169 -20.68 29.76 58.66
CA VAL A 1169 -21.88 30.39 59.21
C VAL A 1169 -22.73 29.39 59.98
N ASN A 1170 -22.82 28.13 59.55
CA ASN A 1170 -23.50 27.08 60.31
C ASN A 1170 -22.71 26.68 61.55
N ILE A 1171 -21.38 26.63 61.49
CA ILE A 1171 -20.53 26.42 62.66
C ILE A 1171 -20.67 27.60 63.61
N LEU A 1172 -20.58 28.84 63.14
CA LEU A 1172 -20.78 30.06 63.94
C LEU A 1172 -22.20 30.15 64.51
N LYS A 1173 -23.25 29.76 63.78
CA LYS A 1173 -24.62 29.66 64.32
C LYS A 1173 -24.69 28.60 65.41
N LYS A 1174 -24.00 27.48 65.26
CA LYS A 1174 -23.94 26.43 66.28
C LYS A 1174 -23.15 26.87 67.51
N THR A 1175 -22.05 27.60 67.31
CA THR A 1175 -21.29 28.24 68.40
C THR A 1175 -22.10 29.34 69.07
N LEU A 1176 -22.90 30.12 68.32
CA LEU A 1176 -23.79 31.16 68.86
C LEU A 1176 -24.99 30.55 69.60
N GLU A 1177 -25.53 29.40 69.16
CA GLU A 1177 -26.54 28.63 69.88
C GLU A 1177 -25.98 27.95 71.14
N GLU A 1178 -24.74 27.47 71.09
CA GLU A 1178 -24.02 26.97 72.27
C GLU A 1178 -23.70 28.10 73.25
N GLU A 1179 -23.23 29.25 72.76
CA GLU A 1179 -23.00 30.46 73.56
C GLU A 1179 -24.31 31.00 74.14
N ALA A 1180 -25.39 31.05 73.36
CA ALA A 1180 -26.72 31.43 73.82
C ALA A 1180 -27.25 30.44 74.86
N LYS A 1181 -27.04 29.12 74.69
CA LYS A 1181 -27.37 28.13 75.73
C LYS A 1181 -26.53 28.29 76.99
N THR A 1182 -25.24 28.62 76.88
CA THR A 1182 -24.43 28.93 78.08
C THR A 1182 -24.84 30.25 78.72
N HIS A 1183 -25.24 31.26 77.93
CA HIS A 1183 -25.74 32.53 78.44
C HIS A 1183 -27.10 32.38 79.08
N GLU A 1184 -27.98 31.55 78.52
CA GLU A 1184 -29.29 31.20 79.06
C GLU A 1184 -29.13 30.35 80.32
N ALA A 1185 -28.19 29.41 80.37
CA ALA A 1185 -27.81 28.68 81.57
C ALA A 1185 -27.22 29.61 82.65
N GLN A 1186 -26.37 30.59 82.28
CA GLN A 1186 -25.87 31.61 83.21
C GLN A 1186 -26.97 32.55 83.70
N ILE A 1187 -27.93 32.92 82.84
CA ILE A 1187 -29.11 33.71 83.24
C ILE A 1187 -30.02 32.88 84.14
N GLN A 1188 -30.15 31.58 83.90
CA GLN A 1188 -30.94 30.68 84.73
C GLN A 1188 -30.26 30.43 86.08
N GLU A 1189 -28.92 30.32 86.13
CA GLU A 1189 -28.12 30.27 87.35
C GLU A 1189 -28.16 31.60 88.12
N MET A 1190 -28.11 32.74 87.41
CA MET A 1190 -28.28 34.08 88.01
C MET A 1190 -29.70 34.29 88.50
N ARG A 1191 -30.73 33.81 87.79
CA ARG A 1191 -32.13 33.82 88.25
C ARG A 1191 -32.33 32.88 89.43
N GLN A 1192 -31.68 31.72 89.48
CA GLN A 1192 -31.68 30.86 90.67
C GLN A 1192 -30.97 31.52 91.84
N LYS A 1193 -29.82 32.18 91.64
CA LYS A 1193 -29.13 32.94 92.68
C LYS A 1193 -29.92 34.17 93.13
N HIS A 1194 -30.62 34.86 92.24
CA HIS A 1194 -31.52 35.95 92.60
C HIS A 1194 -32.78 35.44 93.28
N SER A 1195 -33.33 34.30 92.86
CA SER A 1195 -34.49 33.69 93.53
C SER A 1195 -34.11 33.16 94.91
N GLN A 1196 -32.92 32.59 95.08
CA GLN A 1196 -32.37 32.21 96.39
C GLN A 1196 -32.03 33.43 97.23
N ALA A 1197 -31.51 34.52 96.66
CA ALA A 1197 -31.30 35.77 97.39
C ALA A 1197 -32.62 36.49 97.74
N VAL A 1198 -33.66 36.34 96.92
CA VAL A 1198 -35.01 36.86 97.18
C VAL A 1198 -35.75 35.97 98.18
N GLU A 1199 -35.54 34.65 98.19
CA GLU A 1199 -36.01 33.75 99.25
C GLU A 1199 -35.24 33.99 100.56
N GLU A 1200 -33.93 34.21 100.54
CA GLU A 1200 -33.15 34.60 101.74
C GLU A 1200 -33.53 36.00 102.23
N LEU A 1201 -33.86 36.95 101.35
CA LEU A 1201 -34.40 38.27 101.72
C LEU A 1201 -35.86 38.20 102.16
N ALA A 1202 -36.66 37.26 101.64
CA ALA A 1202 -38.03 37.01 102.08
C ALA A 1202 -38.08 36.30 103.43
N GLU A 1203 -37.17 35.36 103.69
CA GLU A 1203 -36.96 34.73 105.01
C GLU A 1203 -36.36 35.73 106.03
N GLN A 1204 -35.58 36.72 105.58
CA GLN A 1204 -35.16 37.86 106.43
C GLN A 1204 -36.27 38.91 106.65
N LEU A 1205 -37.23 39.05 105.72
CA LEU A 1205 -38.41 39.91 105.87
C LEU A 1205 -39.55 39.25 106.68
N GLU A 1206 -39.60 37.92 106.76
CA GLU A 1206 -40.50 37.16 107.66
C GLU A 1206 -39.98 37.06 109.12
N GLN A 1207 -38.70 37.36 109.38
CA GLN A 1207 -38.14 37.47 110.74
C GLN A 1207 -38.26 38.86 111.38
N THR A 1208 -38.89 39.83 110.72
CA THR A 1208 -39.24 41.14 111.31
C THR A 1208 -40.70 41.52 111.05
N GLY A 1209 -41.62 41.00 111.87
CA GLY A 1209 -42.96 41.60 112.01
C GLY A 1209 -42.92 42.93 112.81
N PRO A 1210 -44.05 43.64 113.05
CA PRO A 1210 -45.43 43.31 112.67
C PRO A 1210 -46.35 44.52 112.29
N ARG A 1211 -47.63 44.19 112.00
CA ARG A 1211 -48.88 44.99 112.15
C ARG A 1211 -49.17 46.16 111.19
N GLY A 1212 -50.34 46.11 110.55
CA GLY A 1212 -51.11 47.31 110.22
C GLY A 1212 -52.15 47.14 109.10
N LYS A 1213 -53.42 47.35 109.43
CA LYS A 1213 -54.61 47.34 108.55
C LYS A 1213 -54.59 48.51 107.55
N LEU A 1214 -55.24 48.34 106.37
CA LEU A 1214 -56.36 49.18 105.81
C LEU A 1214 -56.37 49.26 104.26
N GLU A 1215 -57.57 49.01 103.72
CA GLU A 1215 -58.29 49.65 102.59
C GLU A 1215 -57.86 49.58 101.10
N ARG A 1216 -58.92 49.51 100.26
CA ARG A 1216 -59.05 49.53 98.76
C ARG A 1216 -58.70 50.94 98.18
N PRO A 1217 -58.79 51.29 96.85
CA PRO A 1217 -59.48 50.64 95.69
C PRO A 1217 -58.88 50.81 94.24
N ALA A 1218 -59.63 50.28 93.24
CA ALA A 1218 -59.93 50.75 91.85
C ALA A 1218 -58.85 50.75 90.73
N GLU A 1219 -59.09 50.02 89.60
CA GLU A 1219 -59.52 50.48 88.24
C GLU A 1219 -58.34 50.98 87.34
N ALA A 1220 -58.24 50.86 86.01
CA ALA A 1220 -59.03 50.31 84.88
C ALA A 1220 -58.13 50.25 83.60
N SER A 1221 -58.65 49.56 82.57
CA SER A 1221 -58.32 49.55 81.11
C SER A 1221 -58.52 50.94 80.41
N PRO A 1222 -58.42 51.19 79.06
CA PRO A 1222 -58.53 50.25 77.90
C PRO A 1222 -57.87 50.60 76.52
N ASN A 1223 -57.91 49.60 75.62
CA ASN A 1223 -58.27 49.52 74.16
C ASN A 1223 -58.07 50.62 73.07
N THR A 1224 -57.75 50.05 71.87
CA THR A 1224 -58.27 50.25 70.48
C THR A 1224 -57.92 51.45 69.60
N LEU A 1225 -57.48 51.16 68.36
CA LEU A 1225 -58.11 51.41 67.03
C LEU A 1225 -57.08 51.05 65.93
N GLY A 1226 -57.35 50.40 64.78
CA GLY A 1226 -58.60 50.07 64.10
C GLY A 1226 -58.71 50.78 62.73
N ASP A 1227 -58.51 50.01 61.65
CA ASP A 1227 -59.07 50.16 60.29
C ASP A 1227 -58.30 50.83 59.12
N GLN A 1228 -57.90 49.95 58.17
CA GLN A 1228 -58.12 49.91 56.71
C GLN A 1228 -58.06 51.20 55.85
N ILE A 1229 -57.35 51.14 54.70
CA ILE A 1229 -57.90 51.39 53.34
C ILE A 1229 -56.83 51.27 52.22
N TYR A 1230 -57.25 50.60 51.14
CA TYR A 1230 -56.89 50.76 49.72
C TYR A 1230 -55.70 50.04 49.05
N LEU A 1231 -56.11 49.01 48.30
CA LEU A 1231 -55.53 48.46 47.08
C LEU A 1231 -55.49 49.47 45.91
N MET A 1232 -54.48 49.27 45.05
CA MET A 1232 -54.41 49.60 43.62
C MET A 1232 -54.56 51.07 43.19
N VAL A 1233 -53.48 51.64 42.63
CA VAL A 1233 -53.34 51.91 41.19
C VAL A 1233 -51.95 52.50 40.90
N LYS A 1234 -51.24 51.79 40.02
CA LYS A 1234 -50.30 52.22 38.98
C LYS A 1234 -49.32 53.38 39.23
N GLY A 1235 -48.07 53.06 38.91
CA GLY A 1235 -47.42 53.69 37.76
C GLY A 1235 -46.19 54.53 38.10
N LEU A 1236 -45.02 54.05 37.73
CA LEU A 1236 -44.30 54.62 36.58
C LEU A 1236 -43.10 53.73 36.23
N SER A 1237 -43.05 53.44 34.94
CA SER A 1237 -42.07 52.72 34.16
C SER A 1237 -40.70 53.41 34.06
N GLN A 1238 -39.70 52.60 33.67
CA GLN A 1238 -38.35 52.90 33.16
C GLN A 1238 -37.22 52.94 34.21
N ILE A 1239 -36.57 51.80 34.46
CA ILE A 1239 -35.37 51.29 33.75
C ILE A 1239 -35.27 49.78 34.02
#